data_AF-E4TJ24-F1
#
_entry.id   AF-E4TJ24-F1
#
_cell.length_a   1.000
_cell.length_b   1.000
_cell.length_c   1.000
_cell.angle_alpha   90.00
_cell.angle_beta   90.00
_cell.angle_gamma   90.00
#
_symmetry.space_group_name_H-M   'P 1'
#
loop_
_entity.id
_entity.type
_entity.pdbx_description
1 polymer ?
#
loop_
_entity_poly.entity_id
_entity_poly.type
_entity_poly.pdbx_seq_one_letter_code
_entity_poly.pdbx_strand_id
1 'polypeptide(L)'
;MKKFMFFLVFIFSYSTVMAYDPDSGCVKCHSDRQGLEKMGFPQMYLDPKEVDKEVNMGGVPTCVDCHLGNDKTMNKDEAHKDMPRPFYAAVGKNHKYEAVGRDSTGFAPIEPKGDDRTKLLIRKPNKEFIEKYGINQLTQLFYHDHDNKTMAYSPKVAKDTCGKCHEKEFSDYSKSGMGLNKYQRGFTSWTVNPPGPQNCGAWFGDNGERIKKESTKNFTEQMNAGLNRGCNKCHASCNDCHYKGFEKSNARHQFAKKVENLSCYGSGKGTVCHSGPMDRRRGAGYLREEFAYPYGELPTDVHAKNGVKCTDCHKMKDHSFGHLASKDAKESCSNCHKEIVEAVKLSKDHKNVDCSSCHIKAVGAYQFTFWGPGISEGQFNYFSKHKEYYGTRSLPTLVKHPTSGIWIPVKPYPMAVMNIKGDVKNTGLELREIKKTVVKGNTEIGEPDKFIVERKPGDVNDMYIITGIYKNLKNNDNMLAWIQMDKMSHALESARDCNSCHSSHDQIATSWFTYKVTNNVKKPFYGSYIIKAGKNGIEFSDFKYTEIQPVDGRNVDDFAPFVFNSKAWNVKGIDFSIPFNENEYSNRLNEYNMIYAKIHNLTLQYKNDKAMLDNLKKIKSILPHNQQIAVEMINKLEKK
;
A
#
# COMPACT_ATOMS: atom_id res chain seq x y z
N MET A 1 64.02 -45.54 -12.57
CA MET A 1 63.97 -46.21 -11.25
C MET A 1 64.29 -45.15 -10.19
N LYS A 2 63.60 -44.87 -9.10
CA LYS A 2 62.42 -45.34 -8.34
C LYS A 2 61.99 -44.09 -7.56
N LYS A 3 60.74 -43.62 -7.68
CA LYS A 3 59.59 -43.85 -6.78
C LYS A 3 59.64 -43.14 -5.41
N PHE A 4 58.59 -42.32 -5.20
CA PHE A 4 57.79 -42.07 -3.98
C PHE A 4 58.22 -41.00 -2.94
N MET A 5 57.18 -40.40 -2.33
CA MET A 5 57.11 -39.42 -1.22
C MET A 5 57.15 -37.94 -1.65
N PHE A 6 56.17 -37.06 -1.38
CA PHE A 6 55.04 -37.05 -0.44
C PHE A 6 53.92 -36.17 -1.03
N PHE A 7 52.75 -36.76 -1.27
CA PHE A 7 51.49 -36.06 -1.53
C PHE A 7 50.75 -36.10 -0.19
N LEU A 8 50.82 -35.04 0.63
CA LEU A 8 50.13 -35.01 1.92
C LEU A 8 49.46 -33.65 2.15
N VAL A 9 48.14 -33.73 2.34
CA VAL A 9 47.26 -32.79 3.06
C VAL A 9 46.94 -31.47 2.38
N PHE A 10 46.00 -31.53 1.44
CA PHE A 10 44.95 -30.51 1.31
C PHE A 10 43.59 -31.21 1.16
N ILE A 11 43.30 -32.17 2.03
CA ILE A 11 41.93 -32.56 2.34
C ILE A 11 41.48 -31.54 3.39
N PHE A 12 41.11 -30.35 2.95
CA PHE A 12 40.16 -29.55 3.72
C PHE A 12 38.88 -30.38 3.73
N SER A 13 38.68 -31.11 4.82
CA SER A 13 37.36 -31.54 5.25
C SER A 13 36.48 -30.29 5.24
N TYR A 14 35.73 -30.13 4.16
CA TYR A 14 34.51 -29.34 4.14
C TYR A 14 33.58 -30.02 5.13
N SER A 15 33.78 -29.72 6.42
CA SER A 15 32.77 -29.94 7.44
C SER A 15 31.55 -29.20 6.93
N THR A 16 30.58 -29.92 6.39
CA THR A 16 29.27 -29.36 6.08
C THR A 16 28.72 -28.86 7.41
N VAL A 17 28.88 -27.56 7.68
CA VAL A 17 28.31 -26.91 8.85
C VAL A 17 26.80 -27.01 8.67
N MET A 18 26.16 -27.91 9.41
CA MET A 18 24.71 -28.08 9.36
C MET A 18 24.07 -27.00 10.23
N ALA A 19 23.10 -26.22 9.72
CA ALA A 19 22.41 -25.11 10.41
C ALA A 19 21.31 -25.56 11.37
N TYR A 20 21.49 -26.72 11.98
CA TYR A 20 20.64 -27.14 13.07
C TYR A 20 21.53 -27.86 14.09
N ASP A 21 21.25 -27.60 15.36
CA ASP A 21 21.87 -28.37 16.43
C ASP A 21 21.14 -29.72 16.51
N PRO A 22 21.74 -30.85 16.04
CA PRO A 22 21.10 -32.15 16.13
C PRO A 22 20.82 -32.56 17.57
N ASP A 23 21.51 -31.96 18.54
CA ASP A 23 21.31 -32.21 19.94
C ASP A 23 20.20 -31.38 20.59
N SER A 24 19.71 -30.35 19.89
CA SER A 24 18.57 -29.55 20.31
C SER A 24 17.32 -30.41 20.48
N GLY A 25 16.62 -30.22 21.59
CA GLY A 25 15.30 -30.83 21.84
C GLY A 25 14.28 -30.43 20.77
N CYS A 26 14.41 -29.23 20.18
CA CYS A 26 13.57 -28.79 19.07
C CYS A 26 13.76 -29.70 17.84
N VAL A 27 15.00 -29.96 17.44
CA VAL A 27 15.32 -30.81 16.29
C VAL A 27 14.94 -32.26 16.57
N LYS A 28 15.31 -32.79 17.75
CA LYS A 28 14.98 -34.16 18.16
C LYS A 28 13.48 -34.44 18.11
N CYS A 29 12.65 -33.48 18.52
CA CYS A 29 11.20 -33.60 18.45
C CYS A 29 10.65 -33.38 17.04
N HIS A 30 11.00 -32.26 16.38
CA HIS A 30 10.38 -31.88 15.11
C HIS A 30 10.88 -32.69 13.89
N SER A 31 11.98 -33.42 14.03
CA SER A 31 12.45 -34.38 13.03
C SER A 31 11.94 -35.81 13.25
N ASP A 32 11.24 -36.10 14.35
CA ASP A 32 10.62 -37.40 14.60
C ASP A 32 9.18 -37.44 14.06
N ARG A 33 9.04 -37.87 12.80
CA ARG A 33 7.74 -38.01 12.16
C ARG A 33 6.81 -38.95 12.92
N GLN A 34 7.31 -40.09 13.41
CA GLN A 34 6.49 -41.09 14.09
C GLN A 34 6.03 -40.57 15.47
N GLY A 35 6.91 -39.88 16.19
CA GLY A 35 6.57 -39.22 17.45
C GLY A 35 5.46 -38.18 17.27
N LEU A 36 5.59 -37.32 16.25
CA LEU A 36 4.59 -36.30 15.93
C LEU A 36 3.25 -36.89 15.46
N GLU A 37 3.27 -37.98 14.68
CA GLU A 37 2.05 -38.73 14.31
C GLU A 37 1.34 -39.28 15.55
N LYS A 38 2.07 -39.91 16.47
CA LYS A 38 1.52 -40.43 17.75
C LYS A 38 0.96 -39.31 18.62
N MET A 39 1.56 -38.13 18.60
CA MET A 39 1.07 -36.95 19.32
C MET A 39 -0.08 -36.22 18.61
N GLY A 40 -0.47 -36.63 17.40
CA GLY A 40 -1.55 -36.01 16.63
C GLY A 40 -1.16 -34.71 15.91
N PHE A 41 0.13 -34.44 15.72
CA PHE A 41 0.66 -33.25 15.04
C PHE A 41 1.61 -33.57 13.86
N PRO A 42 1.28 -34.49 12.94
CA PRO A 42 2.17 -34.86 11.83
C PRO A 42 2.58 -33.68 10.93
N GLN A 43 1.71 -32.66 10.83
CA GLN A 43 1.94 -31.42 10.08
C GLN A 43 3.12 -30.56 10.60
N MET A 44 3.56 -30.82 11.84
CA MET A 44 4.68 -30.12 12.49
C MET A 44 6.04 -30.79 12.24
N TYR A 45 6.07 -31.88 11.47
CA TYR A 45 7.31 -32.52 11.07
C TYR A 45 8.09 -31.59 10.13
N LEU A 46 9.40 -31.51 10.36
CA LEU A 46 10.35 -30.77 9.54
C LEU A 46 11.58 -31.63 9.30
N ASP A 47 12.04 -31.70 8.06
CA ASP A 47 13.36 -32.25 7.74
C ASP A 47 14.41 -31.16 8.02
N PRO A 48 15.31 -31.36 9.02
CA PRO A 48 16.30 -30.36 9.38
C PRO A 48 17.23 -29.96 8.23
N LYS A 49 17.52 -30.88 7.28
CA LYS A 49 18.35 -30.59 6.11
C LYS A 49 17.64 -29.67 5.12
N GLU A 50 16.33 -29.86 4.94
CA GLU A 50 15.54 -28.98 4.08
C GLU A 50 15.33 -27.61 4.77
N VAL A 51 15.17 -27.57 6.10
CA VAL A 51 15.13 -26.30 6.86
C VAL A 51 16.41 -25.51 6.65
N ASP A 52 17.57 -26.12 6.89
CA ASP A 52 18.90 -25.51 6.68
C ASP A 52 19.05 -24.91 5.27
N LYS A 53 18.71 -25.70 4.26
CA LYS A 53 18.76 -25.31 2.86
C LYS A 53 17.83 -24.14 2.52
N GLU A 54 16.63 -24.10 3.11
CA GLU A 54 15.66 -23.03 2.86
C GLU A 54 15.99 -21.73 3.61
N VAL A 55 16.48 -21.84 4.85
CA VAL A 55 16.96 -20.69 5.63
C VAL A 55 18.14 -20.05 4.91
N ASN A 56 19.10 -20.87 4.44
CA ASN A 56 20.23 -20.44 3.61
C ASN A 56 21.03 -19.26 4.20
N MET A 57 21.27 -19.29 5.51
CA MET A 57 22.02 -18.26 6.26
C MET A 57 23.31 -18.82 6.88
N GLY A 58 23.90 -19.85 6.27
CA GLY A 58 25.25 -20.32 6.59
C GLY A 58 25.42 -20.87 8.01
N GLY A 59 24.39 -21.50 8.59
CA GLY A 59 24.52 -22.14 9.91
C GLY A 59 24.00 -21.33 11.10
N VAL A 60 23.77 -20.02 10.93
CA VAL A 60 23.57 -19.07 12.04
C VAL A 60 22.41 -18.15 11.70
N PRO A 61 21.20 -18.73 11.61
CA PRO A 61 20.52 -18.96 12.88
C PRO A 61 20.10 -20.41 13.14
N THR A 62 20.11 -20.79 14.42
CA THR A 62 19.50 -22.03 14.92
C THR A 62 17.98 -21.86 15.14
N CYS A 63 17.27 -22.95 15.44
CA CYS A 63 15.84 -22.91 15.74
C CYS A 63 15.51 -21.93 16.88
N VAL A 64 16.33 -21.91 17.94
CA VAL A 64 16.09 -21.04 19.11
C VAL A 64 16.40 -19.57 18.83
N ASP A 65 17.27 -19.27 17.86
CA ASP A 65 17.56 -17.90 17.45
C ASP A 65 16.36 -17.26 16.74
N CYS A 66 15.59 -18.05 15.98
CA CYS A 66 14.42 -17.54 15.25
C CYS A 66 13.11 -17.68 16.03
N HIS A 67 12.98 -18.71 16.87
CA HIS A 67 11.72 -19.00 17.55
C HIS A 67 11.72 -18.68 19.04
N LEU A 68 12.88 -18.53 19.69
CA LEU A 68 13.01 -18.26 21.13
C LEU A 68 12.42 -19.36 22.04
N GLY A 69 12.34 -20.60 21.56
CA GLY A 69 11.97 -21.77 22.37
C GLY A 69 13.13 -22.25 23.26
N ASN A 70 12.81 -23.14 24.20
CA ASN A 70 13.81 -23.80 25.05
C ASN A 70 14.21 -25.16 24.44
N ASP A 71 15.41 -25.24 23.89
CA ASP A 71 15.97 -26.45 23.28
C ASP A 71 16.53 -27.48 24.25
N LYS A 72 16.63 -27.15 25.54
CA LYS A 72 17.23 -28.03 26.56
C LYS A 72 16.25 -29.01 27.18
N THR A 73 14.98 -28.97 26.79
CA THR A 73 13.92 -29.83 27.33
C THR A 73 13.12 -30.46 26.20
N MET A 74 12.71 -31.72 26.40
CA MET A 74 11.76 -32.43 25.54
C MET A 74 10.31 -32.28 26.03
N ASN A 75 10.11 -31.63 27.18
CA ASN A 75 8.77 -31.32 27.67
C ASN A 75 8.15 -30.24 26.77
N LYS A 76 7.03 -30.56 26.13
CA LYS A 76 6.34 -29.66 25.19
C LYS A 76 6.02 -28.29 25.79
N ASP A 77 5.49 -28.24 27.01
CA ASP A 77 5.00 -26.99 27.58
C ASP A 77 6.17 -26.09 28.02
N GLU A 78 7.23 -26.68 28.56
CA GLU A 78 8.47 -25.97 28.88
C GLU A 78 9.22 -25.51 27.62
N ALA A 79 9.30 -26.35 26.59
CA ALA A 79 9.99 -26.05 25.34
C ALA A 79 9.39 -24.86 24.60
N HIS A 80 8.06 -24.69 24.68
CA HIS A 80 7.35 -23.64 23.96
C HIS A 80 6.84 -22.49 24.86
N LYS A 81 7.26 -22.44 26.12
CA LYS A 81 6.89 -21.40 27.06
C LYS A 81 7.37 -20.03 26.55
N ASP A 82 6.48 -19.06 26.53
CA ASP A 82 6.72 -17.67 26.09
C ASP A 82 7.23 -17.51 24.63
N MET A 83 7.25 -18.60 23.85
CA MET A 83 7.69 -18.61 22.46
C MET A 83 6.75 -17.74 21.60
N PRO A 84 7.26 -16.71 20.88
CA PRO A 84 6.46 -15.95 19.94
C PRO A 84 6.00 -16.86 18.79
N ARG A 85 4.75 -16.69 18.37
CA ARG A 85 4.11 -17.56 17.35
C ARG A 85 3.35 -16.71 16.35
N PRO A 86 3.32 -17.10 15.06
CA PRO A 86 2.35 -16.52 14.14
C PRO A 86 0.93 -16.75 14.66
N PHE A 87 0.05 -15.81 14.40
CA PHE A 87 -1.33 -15.82 14.89
C PHE A 87 -2.26 -15.20 13.85
N TYR A 88 -3.56 -15.47 13.98
CA TYR A 88 -4.58 -14.88 13.12
C TYR A 88 -5.34 -13.78 13.85
N ALA A 89 -5.77 -12.75 13.13
CA ALA A 89 -6.86 -11.89 13.60
C ALA A 89 -8.20 -12.58 13.34
N ALA A 90 -9.01 -12.72 14.39
CA ALA A 90 -10.32 -13.35 14.34
C ALA A 90 -11.45 -12.34 14.53
N VAL A 91 -12.54 -12.56 13.79
CA VAL A 91 -13.80 -11.82 13.96
C VAL A 91 -14.93 -12.81 14.23
N GLY A 92 -15.72 -12.50 15.25
CA GLY A 92 -16.81 -13.36 15.70
C GLY A 92 -17.73 -12.69 16.71
N LYS A 93 -18.64 -13.50 17.27
CA LYS A 93 -19.56 -13.05 18.33
C LYS A 93 -18.78 -12.45 19.50
N ASN A 94 -17.74 -13.18 19.94
CA ASN A 94 -16.92 -12.86 21.10
C ASN A 94 -15.53 -12.30 20.75
N HIS A 95 -15.19 -12.18 19.46
CA HIS A 95 -13.86 -11.77 19.01
C HIS A 95 -13.93 -10.54 18.12
N LYS A 96 -13.23 -9.46 18.49
CA LYS A 96 -13.30 -8.14 17.85
C LYS A 96 -11.99 -7.78 17.15
N TYR A 97 -11.63 -8.56 16.13
CA TYR A 97 -10.32 -8.47 15.46
C TYR A 97 -9.18 -8.70 16.46
N GLU A 98 -9.32 -9.76 17.25
CA GLU A 98 -8.39 -10.12 18.32
C GLU A 98 -7.54 -11.32 17.88
N ALA A 99 -6.35 -11.45 18.47
CA ALA A 99 -5.42 -12.50 18.09
C ALA A 99 -5.90 -13.86 18.59
N VAL A 100 -5.81 -14.86 17.72
CA VAL A 100 -6.02 -16.26 18.04
C VAL A 100 -4.85 -17.09 17.52
N GLY A 101 -4.47 -18.12 18.29
CA GLY A 101 -3.35 -18.99 17.94
C GLY A 101 -3.62 -19.83 16.68
N ARG A 102 -2.57 -20.52 16.21
CA ARG A 102 -2.68 -21.43 15.05
C ARG A 102 -3.40 -22.74 15.35
N ASP A 103 -3.59 -23.08 16.61
CA ASP A 103 -4.50 -24.13 17.08
C ASP A 103 -5.92 -23.94 16.55
N SER A 104 -6.35 -22.69 16.33
CA SER A 104 -7.62 -22.37 15.64
C SER A 104 -7.77 -22.99 14.24
N THR A 105 -6.67 -23.42 13.63
CA THR A 105 -6.62 -24.05 12.31
C THR A 105 -6.10 -25.49 12.37
N GLY A 106 -6.02 -26.09 13.57
CA GLY A 106 -5.35 -27.38 13.78
C GLY A 106 -3.86 -27.31 13.41
N PHE A 107 -3.25 -26.14 13.54
CA PHE A 107 -1.88 -25.87 13.10
C PHE A 107 -1.61 -26.13 11.61
N ALA A 108 -2.62 -25.94 10.76
CA ALA A 108 -2.46 -26.06 9.31
C ALA A 108 -1.20 -25.31 8.83
N PRO A 109 -0.35 -25.92 7.99
CA PRO A 109 0.87 -25.30 7.49
C PRO A 109 0.67 -23.91 6.88
N ILE A 110 1.65 -23.03 7.09
CA ILE A 110 1.72 -21.73 6.40
C ILE A 110 2.37 -21.98 5.04
N GLU A 111 1.52 -22.22 4.04
CA GLU A 111 1.91 -22.52 2.67
C GLU A 111 0.80 -22.00 1.73
N PRO A 112 1.06 -21.74 0.44
CA PRO A 112 0.02 -21.22 -0.43
C PRO A 112 -1.09 -22.25 -0.69
N LYS A 113 -2.36 -21.82 -0.54
CA LYS A 113 -3.55 -22.62 -0.89
C LYS A 113 -4.57 -21.78 -1.68
N GLY A 114 -5.03 -22.33 -2.79
CA GLY A 114 -5.95 -21.66 -3.73
C GLY A 114 -5.23 -20.67 -4.65
N ASP A 115 -6.02 -19.96 -5.46
CA ASP A 115 -5.48 -19.10 -6.54
C ASP A 115 -5.61 -17.60 -6.25
N ASP A 116 -6.34 -17.21 -5.19
CA ASP A 116 -6.45 -15.80 -4.76
C ASP A 116 -5.14 -15.36 -4.10
N ARG A 117 -4.29 -14.65 -4.85
CA ARG A 117 -3.00 -14.12 -4.37
C ARG A 117 -3.12 -13.22 -3.15
N THR A 118 -4.31 -12.70 -2.83
CA THR A 118 -4.55 -11.89 -1.62
C THR A 118 -4.78 -12.73 -0.36
N LYS A 119 -5.05 -14.04 -0.49
CA LYS A 119 -5.49 -14.93 0.60
C LYS A 119 -4.82 -16.31 0.63
N LEU A 120 -3.72 -16.51 -0.09
CA LEU A 120 -3.00 -17.80 -0.16
C LEU A 120 -2.72 -18.44 1.21
N LEU A 121 -2.49 -17.62 2.24
CA LEU A 121 -2.12 -18.07 3.59
C LEU A 121 -3.27 -18.00 4.60
N ILE A 122 -4.45 -17.55 4.18
CA ILE A 122 -5.63 -17.51 5.04
C ILE A 122 -6.25 -18.90 5.12
N ARG A 123 -6.62 -19.29 6.34
CA ARG A 123 -7.26 -20.58 6.64
C ARG A 123 -8.66 -20.37 7.18
N LYS A 124 -9.47 -21.42 7.11
CA LYS A 124 -10.74 -21.47 7.84
C LYS A 124 -10.47 -21.94 9.27
N PRO A 125 -11.19 -21.39 10.27
CA PRO A 125 -11.13 -21.94 11.61
C PRO A 125 -11.69 -23.38 11.63
N ASN A 126 -11.18 -24.22 12.52
CA ASN A 126 -11.70 -25.58 12.72
C ASN A 126 -13.06 -25.52 13.47
N LYS A 127 -13.83 -26.62 13.41
CA LYS A 127 -15.18 -26.68 13.97
C LYS A 127 -15.20 -26.39 15.48
N GLU A 128 -14.26 -26.98 16.22
CA GLU A 128 -14.14 -26.79 17.66
C GLU A 128 -13.96 -25.30 18.03
N PHE A 129 -13.10 -24.58 17.32
CA PHE A 129 -12.89 -23.15 17.57
C PHE A 129 -14.09 -22.29 17.20
N ILE A 130 -14.80 -22.64 16.13
CA ILE A 130 -16.05 -21.96 15.75
C ILE A 130 -17.07 -22.10 16.89
N GLU A 131 -17.28 -23.33 17.38
CA GLU A 131 -18.26 -23.64 18.43
C GLU A 131 -17.89 -23.03 19.78
N LYS A 132 -16.63 -23.20 20.19
CA LYS A 132 -16.14 -22.75 21.51
C LYS A 132 -16.01 -21.24 21.64
N TYR A 133 -15.52 -20.57 20.59
CA TYR A 133 -15.15 -19.16 20.64
C TYR A 133 -16.05 -18.24 19.81
N GLY A 134 -17.00 -18.80 19.07
CA GLY A 134 -17.92 -18.05 18.20
C GLY A 134 -17.19 -17.28 17.11
N ILE A 135 -16.06 -17.83 16.62
CA ILE A 135 -15.24 -17.23 15.56
C ILE A 135 -15.83 -17.62 14.22
N ASN A 136 -16.24 -16.62 13.43
CA ASN A 136 -16.85 -16.87 12.12
C ASN A 136 -15.81 -16.77 10.99
N GLN A 137 -14.74 -16.00 11.21
CA GLN A 137 -13.75 -15.70 10.18
C GLN A 137 -12.37 -15.40 10.76
N LEU A 138 -11.34 -15.92 10.09
CA LEU A 138 -9.95 -15.46 10.20
C LEU A 138 -9.67 -14.47 9.07
N THR A 139 -9.21 -13.27 9.41
CA THR A 139 -9.15 -12.15 8.46
C THR A 139 -7.75 -11.83 7.96
N GLN A 140 -6.73 -12.11 8.77
CA GLN A 140 -5.34 -11.79 8.47
C GLN A 140 -4.40 -12.70 9.29
N LEU A 141 -3.29 -13.10 8.68
CA LEU A 141 -2.19 -13.78 9.36
C LEU A 141 -1.11 -12.77 9.73
N PHE A 142 -0.65 -12.80 10.98
CA PHE A 142 0.47 -12.03 11.50
C PHE A 142 1.61 -12.98 11.86
N TYR A 143 2.84 -12.59 11.54
CA TYR A 143 4.01 -13.37 11.92
C TYR A 143 4.41 -13.08 13.36
N HIS A 144 5.34 -13.87 13.87
CA HIS A 144 5.71 -13.88 15.28
C HIS A 144 6.38 -12.58 15.75
N ASP A 145 6.88 -11.74 14.82
CA ASP A 145 7.47 -10.43 15.08
C ASP A 145 6.42 -9.29 15.17
N HIS A 146 5.15 -9.66 15.37
CA HIS A 146 4.07 -8.76 15.77
C HIS A 146 3.64 -9.01 17.22
N ASP A 147 3.21 -7.94 17.89
CA ASP A 147 2.54 -8.02 19.18
C ASP A 147 1.08 -8.49 19.01
N ASN A 148 0.66 -9.50 19.76
CA ASN A 148 -0.66 -10.11 19.61
C ASN A 148 -1.81 -9.27 20.21
N LYS A 149 -1.51 -8.30 21.09
CA LYS A 149 -2.50 -7.42 21.69
C LYS A 149 -2.86 -6.26 20.75
N THR A 150 -1.84 -5.67 20.14
CA THR A 150 -1.95 -4.45 19.33
C THR A 150 -1.89 -4.71 17.82
N MET A 151 -1.41 -5.89 17.41
CA MET A 151 -1.08 -6.25 16.01
C MET A 151 0.12 -5.49 15.43
N ALA A 152 0.76 -4.61 16.21
CA ALA A 152 1.88 -3.81 15.75
C ALA A 152 3.16 -4.66 15.59
N TYR A 153 4.09 -4.19 14.75
CA TYR A 153 5.46 -4.70 14.76
C TYR A 153 6.05 -4.61 16.18
N SER A 154 6.72 -5.67 16.65
CA SER A 154 7.39 -5.69 17.94
C SER A 154 8.90 -5.59 17.76
N PRO A 155 9.51 -4.40 17.97
CA PRO A 155 10.97 -4.26 18.00
C PRO A 155 11.64 -5.19 19.01
N LYS A 156 10.98 -5.50 20.14
CA LYS A 156 11.51 -6.43 21.14
C LYS A 156 11.73 -7.82 20.53
N VAL A 157 10.67 -8.42 19.98
CA VAL A 157 10.77 -9.75 19.36
C VAL A 157 11.72 -9.73 18.16
N ALA A 158 11.64 -8.69 17.34
CA ALA A 158 12.49 -8.56 16.16
C ALA A 158 13.99 -8.43 16.52
N LYS A 159 14.32 -7.73 17.62
CA LYS A 159 15.69 -7.63 18.13
C LYS A 159 16.23 -9.00 18.53
N ASP A 160 15.42 -9.76 19.27
CA ASP A 160 15.81 -11.05 19.83
C ASP A 160 15.86 -12.16 18.76
N THR A 161 15.20 -11.95 17.61
CA THR A 161 15.17 -12.86 16.47
C THR A 161 16.03 -12.38 15.30
N CYS A 162 15.43 -11.75 14.28
CA CYS A 162 16.14 -11.28 13.09
C CYS A 162 17.33 -10.35 13.42
N GLY A 163 17.16 -9.48 14.42
CA GLY A 163 18.14 -8.50 14.85
C GLY A 163 19.40 -9.11 15.49
N LYS A 164 19.36 -10.37 15.94
CA LYS A 164 20.54 -11.09 16.43
C LYS A 164 21.60 -11.27 15.35
N CYS A 165 21.17 -11.49 14.11
CA CYS A 165 22.03 -11.69 12.94
C CYS A 165 22.06 -10.47 12.01
N HIS A 166 21.05 -9.60 12.09
CA HIS A 166 20.83 -8.45 11.23
C HIS A 166 20.66 -7.17 12.06
N GLU A 167 21.60 -6.90 12.97
CA GLU A 167 21.51 -5.80 13.95
C GLU A 167 21.34 -4.44 13.27
N LYS A 168 22.08 -4.19 12.19
CA LYS A 168 21.99 -2.94 11.44
C LYS A 168 20.61 -2.78 10.83
N GLU A 169 20.13 -3.80 10.11
CA GLU A 169 18.84 -3.79 9.44
C GLU A 169 17.69 -3.62 10.43
N PHE A 170 17.76 -4.32 11.56
CA PHE A 170 16.83 -4.15 12.68
C PHE A 170 16.84 -2.72 13.23
N SER A 171 18.02 -2.16 13.51
CA SER A 171 18.18 -0.83 14.07
C SER A 171 17.65 0.25 13.14
N ASP A 172 17.91 0.11 11.84
CA ASP A 172 17.42 1.00 10.80
C ASP A 172 15.89 0.91 10.67
N TYR A 173 15.35 -0.31 10.55
CA TYR A 173 13.91 -0.54 10.40
C TYR A 173 13.11 -0.04 11.59
N SER A 174 13.58 -0.33 12.81
CA SER A 174 12.92 0.06 14.06
C SER A 174 12.94 1.57 14.31
N LYS A 175 13.75 2.33 13.56
CA LYS A 175 13.76 3.80 13.56
C LYS A 175 13.10 4.39 12.32
N SER A 176 12.69 3.57 11.35
CA SER A 176 12.14 4.02 10.07
C SER A 176 10.71 4.57 10.21
N GLY A 177 10.19 5.13 9.12
CA GLY A 177 8.78 5.55 9.05
C GLY A 177 7.79 4.38 9.21
N MET A 178 8.16 3.19 8.73
CA MET A 178 7.33 1.98 8.81
C MET A 178 7.39 1.34 10.20
N GLY A 179 8.59 1.14 10.76
CA GLY A 179 8.76 0.46 12.05
C GLY A 179 8.15 1.21 13.25
N LEU A 180 7.95 2.53 13.16
CA LEU A 180 7.34 3.36 14.21
C LEU A 180 5.98 3.93 13.83
N ASN A 181 5.46 3.61 12.63
CA ASN A 181 4.25 4.22 12.08
C ASN A 181 4.29 5.76 12.10
N LYS A 182 5.48 6.35 11.90
CA LYS A 182 5.77 7.77 12.22
C LYS A 182 4.72 8.71 11.64
N TYR A 183 4.50 8.60 10.33
CA TYR A 183 3.66 9.56 9.62
C TYR A 183 2.19 9.45 10.00
N GLN A 184 1.69 8.25 10.29
CA GLN A 184 0.33 8.04 10.75
C GLN A 184 0.15 8.63 12.15
N ARG A 185 1.09 8.36 13.06
CA ARG A 185 1.07 8.85 14.44
C ARG A 185 1.26 10.36 14.57
N GLY A 186 1.70 11.03 13.51
CA GLY A 186 1.71 12.49 13.41
C GLY A 186 0.32 13.14 13.33
N PHE A 187 -0.72 12.39 12.96
CA PHE A 187 -2.10 12.90 12.80
C PHE A 187 -2.95 12.54 14.02
N THR A 188 -2.89 13.37 15.07
CA THR A 188 -3.43 13.03 16.40
C THR A 188 -4.85 13.54 16.67
N SER A 189 -5.45 14.27 15.74
CA SER A 189 -6.68 15.06 15.94
C SER A 189 -7.55 15.02 14.70
N TRP A 190 -8.87 15.16 14.80
CA TRP A 190 -9.75 15.46 13.68
C TRP A 190 -9.82 16.95 13.35
N THR A 191 -9.56 17.83 14.31
CA THR A 191 -9.90 19.26 14.20
C THR A 191 -8.69 20.20 14.18
N VAL A 192 -7.50 19.77 14.64
CA VAL A 192 -6.31 20.64 14.77
C VAL A 192 -5.31 20.46 13.65
N ASN A 193 -4.89 21.56 13.00
CA ASN A 193 -4.00 21.56 11.83
C ASN A 193 -2.55 21.08 12.11
N PRO A 194 -1.96 20.18 11.28
CA PRO A 194 -2.58 19.43 10.20
C PRO A 194 -3.54 18.41 10.79
N PRO A 195 -4.84 18.51 10.49
CA PRO A 195 -5.75 17.62 11.16
C PRO A 195 -5.60 16.24 10.52
N GLY A 196 -6.19 15.26 11.15
CA GLY A 196 -6.37 13.91 10.66
C GLY A 196 -7.53 13.70 9.67
N PRO A 197 -8.14 14.69 8.96
CA PRO A 197 -9.01 14.40 7.84
C PRO A 197 -8.11 14.05 6.66
N GLN A 198 -7.48 12.90 6.78
CA GLN A 198 -6.74 12.24 5.72
C GLN A 198 -7.41 10.90 5.47
N ASN A 199 -7.07 10.22 4.38
CA ASN A 199 -7.70 8.94 4.09
C ASN A 199 -7.67 7.95 5.27
N CYS A 200 -6.63 7.96 6.10
CA CYS A 200 -6.49 7.07 7.25
C CYS A 200 -7.16 7.57 8.55
N GLY A 201 -7.70 8.79 8.57
CA GLY A 201 -8.27 9.39 9.76
C GLY A 201 -7.21 9.88 10.76
N ALA A 202 -7.67 10.31 11.94
CA ALA A 202 -6.80 10.49 13.09
C ALA A 202 -6.23 9.13 13.54
N TRP A 203 -5.01 9.13 14.07
CA TRP A 203 -4.39 7.94 14.63
C TRP A 203 -5.07 7.56 15.94
N PHE A 204 -5.75 6.42 15.98
CA PHE A 204 -6.51 5.98 17.14
C PHE A 204 -5.63 5.55 18.31
N GLY A 205 -4.55 4.80 18.07
CA GLY A 205 -3.71 4.15 19.10
C GLY A 205 -3.57 4.92 20.42
N ASP A 206 -2.63 5.85 20.50
CA ASP A 206 -2.30 6.64 21.70
C ASP A 206 -3.12 7.94 21.82
N ASN A 207 -4.10 8.21 20.94
CA ASN A 207 -4.88 9.45 20.94
C ASN A 207 -6.36 9.28 21.33
N GLY A 208 -6.76 8.13 21.87
CA GLY A 208 -8.17 7.84 22.18
C GLY A 208 -8.87 8.92 23.01
N GLU A 209 -8.21 9.45 24.04
CA GLU A 209 -8.76 10.53 24.89
C GLU A 209 -8.96 11.84 24.13
N ARG A 210 -8.07 12.16 23.19
CA ARG A 210 -8.22 13.35 22.35
C ARG A 210 -9.38 13.20 21.38
N ILE A 211 -9.46 12.06 20.70
CA ILE A 211 -10.55 11.74 19.77
C ILE A 211 -11.90 11.76 20.51
N LYS A 212 -11.94 11.22 21.73
CA LYS A 212 -13.13 11.29 22.61
C LYS A 212 -13.54 12.72 22.93
N LYS A 213 -12.60 13.61 23.23
CA LYS A 213 -12.88 15.04 23.48
C LYS A 213 -13.43 15.77 22.27
N GLU A 214 -12.98 15.38 21.07
CA GLU A 214 -13.41 15.95 19.78
C GLU A 214 -14.72 15.32 19.26
N SER A 215 -15.14 14.18 19.80
CA SER A 215 -16.37 13.48 19.43
C SER A 215 -17.61 14.05 20.13
N THR A 216 -18.73 14.19 19.42
CA THR A 216 -20.05 14.49 20.00
C THR A 216 -20.71 13.25 20.61
N LYS A 217 -20.29 12.05 20.21
CA LYS A 217 -20.77 10.76 20.76
C LYS A 217 -19.80 10.18 21.78
N ASN A 218 -20.27 9.23 22.58
CA ASN A 218 -19.49 8.56 23.63
C ASN A 218 -18.49 7.54 23.04
N PHE A 219 -17.35 8.03 22.54
CA PHE A 219 -16.26 7.20 22.05
C PHE A 219 -15.51 6.53 23.22
N THR A 220 -15.38 5.20 23.19
CA THR A 220 -14.82 4.41 24.29
C THR A 220 -13.39 3.94 24.01
N GLU A 221 -12.67 3.53 25.05
CA GLU A 221 -11.35 2.91 24.92
C GLU A 221 -11.39 1.63 24.09
N GLN A 222 -12.43 0.81 24.24
CA GLN A 222 -12.60 -0.43 23.46
C GLN A 222 -12.75 -0.14 21.96
N MET A 223 -13.52 0.91 21.60
CA MET A 223 -13.64 1.39 20.22
C MET A 223 -12.28 1.81 19.68
N ASN A 224 -11.51 2.56 20.48
CA ASN A 224 -10.17 3.00 20.13
C ASN A 224 -9.19 1.84 19.92
N ALA A 225 -9.18 0.87 20.83
CA ALA A 225 -8.31 -0.30 20.76
C ALA A 225 -8.57 -1.15 19.51
N GLY A 226 -9.85 -1.36 19.14
CA GLY A 226 -10.19 -2.05 17.90
C GLY A 226 -9.69 -1.32 16.66
N LEU A 227 -9.93 0.00 16.57
CA LEU A 227 -9.43 0.79 15.44
C LEU A 227 -7.90 0.82 15.38
N ASN A 228 -7.21 0.86 16.53
CA ASN A 228 -5.76 0.75 16.59
C ASN A 228 -5.26 -0.57 15.98
N ARG A 229 -5.87 -1.71 16.33
CA ARG A 229 -5.55 -3.00 15.70
C ARG A 229 -5.85 -2.97 14.18
N GLY A 230 -6.97 -2.36 13.78
CA GLY A 230 -7.33 -2.16 12.38
C GLY A 230 -6.33 -1.29 11.59
N CYS A 231 -5.72 -0.30 12.25
CA CYS A 231 -4.62 0.49 11.69
C CYS A 231 -3.34 -0.37 11.55
N ASN A 232 -2.96 -1.12 12.59
CA ASN A 232 -1.76 -1.96 12.62
C ASN A 232 -1.79 -3.12 11.62
N LYS A 233 -2.97 -3.51 11.13
CA LYS A 233 -3.11 -4.40 9.97
C LYS A 233 -2.29 -3.96 8.75
N CYS A 234 -2.10 -2.65 8.56
CA CYS A 234 -1.40 -2.08 7.41
C CYS A 234 0.07 -1.71 7.70
N HIS A 235 0.65 -2.20 8.79
CA HIS A 235 1.98 -1.83 9.23
C HIS A 235 2.85 -3.07 9.35
N ALA A 236 3.87 -3.14 8.49
CA ALA A 236 4.66 -4.35 8.25
C ALA A 236 5.66 -4.64 9.37
N SER A 237 6.13 -5.89 9.42
CA SER A 237 7.28 -6.35 10.19
C SER A 237 8.44 -6.82 9.28
N CYS A 238 9.51 -7.37 9.87
CA CYS A 238 10.61 -7.97 9.11
C CYS A 238 10.10 -9.15 8.26
N ASN A 239 9.35 -10.06 8.89
CA ASN A 239 8.83 -11.24 8.21
C ASN A 239 7.77 -10.90 7.15
N ASP A 240 7.02 -9.81 7.33
CA ASP A 240 6.06 -9.35 6.31
C ASP A 240 6.71 -9.04 4.96
N CYS A 241 7.95 -8.55 5.00
CA CYS A 241 8.72 -8.23 3.80
C CYS A 241 9.52 -9.43 3.29
N HIS A 242 10.18 -10.15 4.21
CA HIS A 242 11.25 -11.09 3.87
C HIS A 242 10.83 -12.57 3.85
N TYR A 243 9.78 -12.98 4.57
CA TYR A 243 9.36 -14.37 4.59
C TYR A 243 8.52 -14.73 3.35
N LYS A 244 8.88 -15.83 2.69
CA LYS A 244 8.28 -16.28 1.43
C LYS A 244 7.26 -17.41 1.64
N GLY A 245 6.44 -17.34 2.69
CA GLY A 245 5.42 -18.36 2.98
C GLY A 245 4.38 -18.56 1.87
N PHE A 246 4.29 -17.62 0.91
CA PHE A 246 3.45 -17.70 -0.28
C PHE A 246 4.01 -18.58 -1.41
N GLU A 247 5.24 -19.09 -1.26
CA GLU A 247 5.82 -20.07 -2.17
C GLU A 247 5.69 -21.47 -1.59
N LYS A 248 5.49 -22.47 -2.46
CA LYS A 248 5.47 -23.87 -2.03
C LYS A 248 6.87 -24.29 -1.66
N SER A 249 6.97 -25.03 -0.57
CA SER A 249 8.25 -25.40 0.04
C SER A 249 8.08 -26.64 0.91
N ASN A 250 9.16 -27.41 1.08
CA ASN A 250 9.15 -28.65 1.85
C ASN A 250 9.28 -28.39 3.36
N ALA A 251 10.05 -27.36 3.75
CA ALA A 251 10.31 -27.04 5.15
C ALA A 251 9.62 -25.75 5.63
N ARG A 252 9.15 -24.89 4.72
CA ARG A 252 8.44 -23.61 4.95
C ARG A 252 9.29 -22.55 5.63
N HIS A 253 10.60 -22.53 5.40
CA HIS A 253 11.56 -21.59 5.99
C HIS A 253 12.28 -20.76 4.92
N GLN A 254 11.59 -20.39 3.86
CA GLN A 254 12.15 -19.61 2.78
C GLN A 254 12.13 -18.10 3.06
N PHE A 255 13.28 -17.44 2.90
CA PHE A 255 13.42 -16.00 3.06
C PHE A 255 14.03 -15.36 1.81
N ALA A 256 13.69 -14.10 1.55
CA ALA A 256 14.23 -13.32 0.45
C ALA A 256 15.07 -12.16 0.98
N LYS A 257 16.33 -12.07 0.55
CA LYS A 257 17.16 -10.87 0.80
C LYS A 257 16.59 -9.63 0.12
N LYS A 258 16.07 -9.79 -1.10
CA LYS A 258 15.38 -8.72 -1.84
C LYS A 258 13.87 -8.92 -1.72
N VAL A 259 13.17 -7.88 -1.31
CA VAL A 259 11.71 -7.91 -1.16
C VAL A 259 11.05 -8.15 -2.51
N GLU A 260 10.20 -9.16 -2.60
CA GLU A 260 9.43 -9.46 -3.80
C GLU A 260 8.19 -8.56 -3.91
N ASN A 261 7.71 -8.35 -5.14
CA ASN A 261 6.56 -7.48 -5.38
C ASN A 261 5.34 -7.91 -4.55
N LEU A 262 5.09 -9.21 -4.44
CA LEU A 262 3.93 -9.74 -3.70
C LEU A 262 4.03 -9.46 -2.19
N SER A 263 5.23 -9.35 -1.62
CA SER A 263 5.42 -8.98 -0.21
C SER A 263 4.89 -7.58 0.09
N CYS A 264 5.08 -6.62 -0.82
CA CYS A 264 4.50 -5.28 -0.70
C CYS A 264 2.95 -5.31 -0.67
N TYR A 265 2.35 -6.33 -1.29
CA TYR A 265 0.91 -6.57 -1.38
C TYR A 265 0.40 -7.55 -0.32
N GLY A 266 1.26 -8.02 0.59
CA GLY A 266 0.86 -8.86 1.70
C GLY A 266 0.98 -10.34 1.53
N SER A 267 1.70 -10.87 0.53
CA SER A 267 2.11 -12.29 0.55
C SER A 267 0.97 -13.29 0.79
N GLY A 268 -0.27 -12.98 0.37
CA GLY A 268 -1.43 -13.83 0.62
C GLY A 268 -1.87 -13.98 2.08
N LYS A 269 -1.30 -13.25 3.05
CA LYS A 269 -1.71 -13.25 4.47
C LYS A 269 -2.92 -12.35 4.75
N GLY A 270 -3.68 -11.99 3.71
CA GLY A 270 -4.70 -10.94 3.75
C GLY A 270 -4.17 -9.61 3.20
N THR A 271 -5.03 -8.61 3.13
CA THR A 271 -4.66 -7.28 2.59
C THR A 271 -3.92 -6.47 3.66
N VAL A 272 -2.70 -5.99 3.38
CA VAL A 272 -1.90 -5.14 4.29
C VAL A 272 -1.83 -3.70 3.76
N CYS A 273 -0.89 -3.36 2.89
CA CYS A 273 -0.54 -1.98 2.55
C CYS A 273 -0.87 -1.66 1.08
N HIS A 274 -0.11 -2.23 0.14
CA HIS A 274 -0.23 -1.95 -1.29
C HIS A 274 -1.31 -2.79 -1.99
N SER A 275 -1.84 -3.84 -1.38
CA SER A 275 -3.13 -4.46 -1.77
C SER A 275 -4.34 -3.83 -1.07
N GLY A 276 -4.08 -2.86 -0.20
CA GLY A 276 -4.99 -2.32 0.79
C GLY A 276 -5.26 -0.82 0.62
N PRO A 277 -5.36 -0.05 1.70
CA PRO A 277 -5.73 1.36 1.64
C PRO A 277 -4.80 2.27 0.81
N MET A 278 -3.52 1.91 0.63
CA MET A 278 -2.55 2.77 -0.08
C MET A 278 -2.76 2.76 -1.59
N ASP A 279 -2.95 1.61 -2.22
CA ASP A 279 -3.25 1.57 -3.65
C ASP A 279 -4.71 1.97 -3.90
N ARG A 280 -5.63 1.58 -3.02
CA ARG A 280 -7.06 1.88 -3.20
C ARG A 280 -7.40 3.37 -3.08
N ARG A 281 -6.62 4.15 -2.32
CA ARG A 281 -6.79 5.61 -2.27
C ARG A 281 -6.16 6.34 -3.45
N ARG A 282 -5.14 5.73 -4.07
CA ARG A 282 -4.39 6.27 -5.21
C ARG A 282 -4.94 5.83 -6.56
N GLY A 283 -5.77 4.80 -6.62
CA GLY A 283 -6.52 4.38 -7.81
C GLY A 283 -5.70 3.80 -8.98
N ALA A 284 -4.38 3.66 -8.86
CA ALA A 284 -3.51 3.23 -9.95
C ALA A 284 -2.44 2.24 -9.45
N GLY A 285 -2.85 1.15 -8.79
CA GLY A 285 -1.92 0.18 -8.19
C GLY A 285 -0.97 -0.47 -9.22
N TYR A 286 0.13 -1.07 -8.76
CA TYR A 286 1.16 -1.64 -9.64
C TYR A 286 0.78 -3.02 -10.19
N LEU A 287 0.49 -4.00 -9.32
CA LEU A 287 0.14 -5.36 -9.77
C LEU A 287 -1.23 -5.44 -10.47
N ARG A 288 -2.20 -4.64 -10.00
CA ARG A 288 -3.62 -4.61 -10.44
C ARG A 288 -4.24 -6.00 -10.55
N GLU A 289 -5.19 -6.23 -11.47
CA GLU A 289 -5.99 -7.45 -11.59
C GLU A 289 -6.74 -7.75 -10.27
N GLU A 290 -6.44 -8.84 -9.58
CA GLU A 290 -7.05 -9.20 -8.30
C GLU A 290 -6.68 -8.23 -7.16
N PHE A 291 -5.64 -7.41 -7.35
CA PHE A 291 -5.26 -6.35 -6.41
C PHE A 291 -5.92 -5.00 -6.73
N ALA A 292 -6.56 -4.88 -7.88
CA ALA A 292 -7.28 -3.67 -8.27
C ALA A 292 -8.70 -3.63 -7.69
N TYR A 293 -9.25 -2.41 -7.63
CA TYR A 293 -10.67 -2.20 -7.35
C TYR A 293 -11.23 -1.28 -8.44
N PRO A 294 -12.37 -1.59 -9.07
CA PRO A 294 -13.11 -2.84 -8.95
C PRO A 294 -12.28 -4.09 -9.28
N TYR A 295 -12.62 -5.19 -8.61
CA TYR A 295 -11.79 -6.40 -8.58
C TYR A 295 -11.69 -7.01 -9.99
N GLY A 296 -10.47 -7.20 -10.49
CA GLY A 296 -10.22 -7.79 -11.79
C GLY A 296 -10.53 -6.89 -13.00
N GLU A 297 -10.95 -5.64 -12.79
CA GLU A 297 -11.36 -4.76 -13.90
C GLU A 297 -10.22 -3.90 -14.45
N LEU A 298 -9.11 -3.73 -13.72
CA LEU A 298 -7.96 -2.94 -14.18
C LEU A 298 -6.80 -3.84 -14.62
N PRO A 299 -6.22 -3.61 -15.83
CA PRO A 299 -5.16 -4.45 -16.37
C PRO A 299 -3.84 -4.22 -15.64
N THR A 300 -3.02 -5.27 -15.44
CA THR A 300 -1.68 -5.14 -14.85
C THR A 300 -0.82 -4.07 -15.54
N ASP A 301 -0.05 -3.35 -14.73
CA ASP A 301 0.92 -2.36 -15.18
C ASP A 301 1.92 -2.94 -16.19
N VAL A 302 2.36 -2.13 -17.16
CA VAL A 302 3.26 -2.61 -18.21
C VAL A 302 4.63 -3.00 -17.65
N HIS A 303 5.15 -2.32 -16.63
CA HIS A 303 6.43 -2.65 -16.00
C HIS A 303 6.31 -3.94 -15.19
N ALA A 304 5.19 -4.12 -14.47
CA ALA A 304 4.91 -5.37 -13.76
C ALA A 304 4.85 -6.57 -14.73
N LYS A 305 4.19 -6.42 -15.89
CA LYS A 305 4.17 -7.45 -16.95
C LYS A 305 5.55 -7.76 -17.52
N ASN A 306 6.45 -6.78 -17.55
CA ASN A 306 7.83 -6.94 -18.01
C ASN A 306 8.81 -7.35 -16.89
N GLY A 307 8.31 -7.75 -15.71
CA GLY A 307 9.14 -8.28 -14.63
C GLY A 307 9.93 -7.22 -13.85
N VAL A 308 9.62 -5.93 -14.00
CA VAL A 308 10.22 -4.87 -13.20
C VAL A 308 9.74 -5.02 -11.74
N LYS A 309 10.67 -4.97 -10.80
CA LYS A 309 10.39 -5.08 -9.38
C LYS A 309 10.16 -3.71 -8.76
N CYS A 310 9.37 -3.66 -7.68
CA CYS A 310 9.17 -2.45 -6.88
C CYS A 310 10.52 -1.84 -6.45
N THR A 311 11.49 -2.68 -6.11
CA THR A 311 12.84 -2.29 -5.67
C THR A 311 13.73 -1.71 -6.77
N ASP A 312 13.37 -1.88 -8.04
CA ASP A 312 14.13 -1.31 -9.17
C ASP A 312 13.90 0.21 -9.25
N CYS A 313 12.72 0.66 -8.82
CA CYS A 313 12.36 2.08 -8.70
C CYS A 313 12.50 2.59 -7.26
N HIS A 314 12.11 1.79 -6.26
CA HIS A 314 12.21 2.13 -4.85
C HIS A 314 13.48 1.57 -4.23
N LYS A 315 14.57 2.32 -4.34
CA LYS A 315 15.81 1.98 -3.64
C LYS A 315 15.59 2.06 -2.13
N MET A 316 15.88 0.96 -1.44
CA MET A 316 15.87 0.91 0.02
C MET A 316 17.16 1.55 0.53
N LYS A 317 17.03 2.57 1.39
CA LYS A 317 18.14 3.18 2.13
C LYS A 317 17.76 3.20 3.59
N ASP A 318 18.60 2.60 4.45
CA ASP A 318 18.35 2.47 5.90
C ASP A 318 16.94 1.95 6.22
N HIS A 319 16.54 0.86 5.54
CA HIS A 319 15.22 0.22 5.66
C HIS A 319 14.01 1.16 5.44
N SER A 320 14.26 2.29 4.78
CA SER A 320 13.25 3.21 4.31
C SER A 320 13.14 3.10 2.80
N PHE A 321 11.95 2.74 2.32
CA PHE A 321 11.63 2.89 0.90
C PHE A 321 11.32 4.36 0.64
N GLY A 322 12.07 4.98 -0.27
CA GLY A 322 11.74 6.33 -0.74
C GLY A 322 10.28 6.40 -1.23
N HIS A 323 9.62 7.53 -1.02
CA HIS A 323 8.28 7.78 -1.55
C HIS A 323 8.32 8.10 -3.05
N LEU A 324 7.14 8.17 -3.68
CA LEU A 324 6.96 8.48 -5.12
C LEU A 324 7.56 9.83 -5.57
N ALA A 325 7.81 10.74 -4.64
CA ALA A 325 8.45 12.02 -4.96
C ALA A 325 9.96 12.00 -4.76
N SER A 326 10.52 10.92 -4.19
CA SER A 326 11.95 10.84 -3.97
C SER A 326 12.68 10.98 -5.30
N LYS A 327 13.78 11.72 -5.27
CA LYS A 327 14.65 11.93 -6.42
C LYS A 327 15.10 10.59 -7.01
N ASP A 328 15.44 9.64 -6.16
CA ASP A 328 15.85 8.28 -6.55
C ASP A 328 14.78 7.57 -7.41
N ALA A 329 13.50 7.62 -7.00
CA ALA A 329 12.43 6.98 -7.74
C ALA A 329 12.24 7.63 -9.12
N LYS A 330 12.32 8.95 -9.22
CA LYS A 330 12.22 9.67 -10.51
C LYS A 330 13.41 9.40 -11.42
N GLU A 331 14.62 9.36 -10.86
CA GLU A 331 15.84 9.09 -11.63
C GLU A 331 15.91 7.65 -12.14
N SER A 332 15.27 6.70 -11.44
CA SER A 332 15.22 5.30 -11.84
C SER A 332 14.66 5.07 -13.24
N CYS A 333 13.76 5.94 -13.73
CA CYS A 333 13.24 5.88 -15.09
C CYS A 333 14.36 5.93 -16.14
N SER A 334 15.46 6.65 -15.86
CA SER A 334 16.59 6.79 -16.78
C SER A 334 17.37 5.49 -16.98
N ASN A 335 17.21 4.50 -16.08
CA ASN A 335 17.85 3.20 -16.21
C ASN A 335 17.34 2.42 -17.42
N CYS A 336 16.07 2.65 -17.82
CA CYS A 336 15.44 1.99 -18.97
C CYS A 336 15.05 2.97 -20.09
N HIS A 337 14.79 4.24 -19.75
CA HIS A 337 14.23 5.25 -20.66
C HIS A 337 15.11 6.50 -20.78
N LYS A 338 16.44 6.34 -20.75
CA LYS A 338 17.42 7.44 -20.71
C LYS A 338 17.11 8.58 -21.68
N GLU A 339 16.92 8.25 -22.96
CA GLU A 339 16.73 9.23 -24.03
C GLU A 339 15.41 9.97 -23.93
N ILE A 340 14.35 9.29 -23.49
CA ILE A 340 13.04 9.92 -23.23
C ILE A 340 13.15 10.87 -22.04
N VAL A 341 13.80 10.43 -20.95
CA VAL A 341 14.00 11.27 -19.76
C VAL A 341 14.82 12.51 -20.11
N GLU A 342 15.88 12.37 -20.90
CA GLU A 342 16.68 13.48 -21.41
C GLU A 342 15.84 14.42 -22.29
N ALA A 343 15.04 13.86 -23.20
CA ALA A 343 14.15 14.65 -24.06
C ALA A 343 13.14 15.48 -23.27
N VAL A 344 12.50 14.89 -22.25
CA VAL A 344 11.57 15.60 -21.35
C VAL A 344 12.29 16.69 -20.56
N LYS A 345 13.48 16.41 -20.01
CA LYS A 345 14.27 17.41 -19.26
C LYS A 345 14.60 18.64 -20.10
N LEU A 346 14.88 18.43 -21.39
CA LEU A 346 15.19 19.51 -22.36
C LEU A 346 13.93 20.14 -22.97
N SER A 347 12.75 19.56 -22.74
CA SER A 347 11.48 20.07 -23.29
C SER A 347 11.15 21.44 -22.72
N LYS A 348 10.73 22.38 -23.56
CA LYS A 348 10.21 23.68 -23.09
C LYS A 348 8.80 23.56 -22.52
N ASP A 349 8.06 22.55 -22.97
CA ASP A 349 6.60 22.46 -22.76
C ASP A 349 6.26 21.56 -21.58
N HIS A 350 6.94 20.41 -21.47
CA HIS A 350 6.55 19.34 -20.53
C HIS A 350 7.59 19.01 -19.46
N LYS A 351 8.72 19.73 -19.37
CA LYS A 351 9.75 19.45 -18.34
C LYS A 351 9.26 19.54 -16.89
N ASN A 352 8.17 20.27 -16.67
CA ASN A 352 7.53 20.46 -15.36
C ASN A 352 6.27 19.60 -15.19
N VAL A 353 6.12 18.52 -15.97
CA VAL A 353 4.98 17.59 -15.88
C VAL A 353 5.52 16.21 -15.51
N ASP A 354 4.97 15.61 -14.44
CA ASP A 354 5.30 14.25 -14.05
C ASP A 354 4.79 13.27 -15.12
N CYS A 355 5.61 12.30 -15.53
CA CYS A 355 5.27 11.35 -16.60
C CYS A 355 3.94 10.63 -16.34
N SER A 356 3.62 10.35 -15.06
CA SER A 356 2.34 9.72 -14.69
C SER A 356 1.11 10.55 -15.05
N SER A 357 1.27 11.87 -15.25
CA SER A 357 0.19 12.75 -15.74
C SER A 357 -0.30 12.33 -17.12
N CYS A 358 0.57 11.80 -17.99
CA CYS A 358 0.19 11.37 -19.33
C CYS A 358 -0.02 9.86 -19.40
N HIS A 359 0.74 9.09 -18.61
CA HIS A 359 0.81 7.64 -18.71
C HIS A 359 -0.21 6.89 -17.82
N ILE A 360 -1.02 7.57 -17.01
CA ILE A 360 -2.14 6.95 -16.29
C ILE A 360 -3.42 7.11 -17.11
N LYS A 361 -3.95 5.99 -17.63
CA LYS A 361 -5.21 5.94 -18.40
C LYS A 361 -6.42 5.51 -17.59
N ALA A 362 -6.19 4.65 -16.60
CA ALA A 362 -7.26 4.09 -15.79
C ALA A 362 -7.05 4.43 -14.31
N VAL A 363 -8.12 4.94 -13.69
CA VAL A 363 -8.17 5.31 -12.27
C VAL A 363 -9.29 4.53 -11.63
N GLY A 364 -8.97 3.66 -10.67
CA GLY A 364 -9.94 2.85 -9.94
C GLY A 364 -10.07 3.21 -8.45
N ALA A 365 -10.66 2.28 -7.71
CA ALA A 365 -10.76 2.17 -6.28
C ALA A 365 -11.65 3.22 -5.59
N TYR A 366 -11.26 3.77 -4.42
CA TYR A 366 -12.17 4.54 -3.55
C TYR A 366 -12.70 5.79 -4.24
N GLN A 367 -14.00 5.91 -4.44
CA GLN A 367 -14.63 7.15 -4.91
C GLN A 367 -15.10 8.04 -3.77
N PHE A 368 -15.29 7.45 -2.58
CA PHE A 368 -15.56 8.15 -1.35
C PHE A 368 -14.86 7.44 -0.20
N THR A 369 -14.57 8.20 0.86
CA THR A 369 -14.26 7.61 2.15
C THR A 369 -14.91 8.42 3.26
N PHE A 370 -15.81 7.78 4.00
CA PHE A 370 -16.50 8.41 5.13
C PHE A 370 -16.16 7.70 6.43
N TRP A 371 -16.09 8.47 7.51
CA TRP A 371 -15.95 7.96 8.86
C TRP A 371 -17.24 8.25 9.62
N GLY A 372 -17.95 7.21 10.03
CA GLY A 372 -19.25 7.36 10.68
C GLY A 372 -19.64 6.13 11.49
N PRO A 373 -20.81 6.14 12.13
CA PRO A 373 -21.29 5.01 12.91
C PRO A 373 -21.37 3.74 12.08
N GLY A 374 -20.87 2.62 12.60
CA GLY A 374 -20.99 1.33 11.92
C GLY A 374 -20.26 0.20 12.63
N ILE A 375 -20.05 -0.90 11.90
CA ILE A 375 -19.25 -2.03 12.39
C ILE A 375 -17.84 -1.94 11.83
N SER A 376 -16.86 -1.89 12.72
CA SER A 376 -15.44 -1.92 12.41
C SER A 376 -14.76 -2.93 13.33
N GLU A 377 -13.87 -3.77 12.79
CA GLU A 377 -13.15 -4.78 13.57
C GLU A 377 -14.08 -5.71 14.38
N GLY A 378 -15.28 -6.00 13.85
CA GLY A 378 -16.27 -6.87 14.48
C GLY A 378 -17.12 -6.24 15.59
N GLN A 379 -16.92 -4.96 15.91
CA GLN A 379 -17.66 -4.22 16.94
C GLN A 379 -18.26 -2.93 16.39
N PHE A 380 -19.25 -2.38 17.10
CA PHE A 380 -19.76 -1.06 16.80
C PHE A 380 -18.72 0.02 17.09
N ASN A 381 -18.66 1.03 16.23
CA ASN A 381 -17.79 2.18 16.37
C ASN A 381 -18.40 3.43 15.71
N TYR A 382 -18.30 4.58 16.39
CA TYR A 382 -18.73 5.87 15.85
C TYR A 382 -17.85 6.40 14.71
N PHE A 383 -16.63 5.86 14.56
CA PHE A 383 -15.67 6.18 13.52
C PHE A 383 -15.31 4.93 12.70
N SER A 384 -16.33 4.22 12.23
CA SER A 384 -16.15 3.15 11.24
C SER A 384 -15.83 3.75 9.87
N LYS A 385 -14.81 3.19 9.21
CA LYS A 385 -14.38 3.66 7.89
C LYS A 385 -15.19 3.02 6.77
N HIS A 386 -16.07 3.78 6.15
CA HIS A 386 -16.85 3.43 4.96
C HIS A 386 -16.11 3.85 3.69
N LYS A 387 -15.33 2.93 3.12
CA LYS A 387 -14.42 3.20 1.98
C LYS A 387 -14.73 2.36 0.76
N GLU A 388 -15.59 1.36 0.89
CA GLU A 388 -15.90 0.35 -0.12
C GLU A 388 -16.76 0.88 -1.29
N TYR A 389 -16.72 2.19 -1.52
CA TYR A 389 -17.20 2.88 -2.72
C TYR A 389 -16.24 2.62 -3.88
N TYR A 390 -16.20 1.38 -4.34
CA TYR A 390 -15.25 0.95 -5.38
C TYR A 390 -15.81 1.25 -6.76
N GLY A 391 -14.99 1.82 -7.62
CA GLY A 391 -15.33 2.05 -9.02
C GLY A 391 -14.23 2.78 -9.75
N THR A 392 -14.55 3.27 -10.94
CA THR A 392 -13.57 3.89 -11.84
C THR A 392 -13.79 5.40 -11.94
N ARG A 393 -12.79 6.08 -12.47
CA ARG A 393 -12.85 7.48 -12.88
C ARG A 393 -12.22 7.62 -14.26
N SER A 394 -12.82 8.45 -15.10
CA SER A 394 -12.39 8.61 -16.49
C SER A 394 -10.98 9.18 -16.63
N LEU A 395 -10.60 10.18 -15.80
CA LEU A 395 -9.29 10.84 -15.86
C LEU A 395 -8.79 11.26 -14.46
N PRO A 396 -7.47 11.33 -14.23
CA PRO A 396 -6.91 12.04 -13.09
C PRO A 396 -7.14 13.55 -13.21
N THR A 397 -7.04 14.26 -12.09
CA THR A 397 -6.94 15.73 -12.08
C THR A 397 -5.47 16.10 -11.93
N LEU A 398 -4.97 17.01 -12.75
CA LEU A 398 -3.61 17.53 -12.66
C LEU A 398 -3.59 18.74 -11.75
N VAL A 399 -2.63 18.76 -10.81
CA VAL A 399 -2.41 19.89 -9.90
C VAL A 399 -0.93 20.25 -9.89
N LYS A 400 -0.64 21.54 -9.80
CA LYS A 400 0.73 22.02 -9.64
C LYS A 400 1.15 21.82 -8.19
N HIS A 401 2.19 21.01 -7.99
CA HIS A 401 2.73 20.78 -6.65
C HIS A 401 3.29 22.09 -6.07
N PRO A 402 2.83 22.56 -4.89
CA PRO A 402 3.19 23.88 -4.37
C PRO A 402 4.69 24.11 -4.21
N THR A 403 5.42 23.10 -3.70
CA THR A 403 6.88 23.22 -3.46
C THR A 403 7.74 22.95 -4.70
N SER A 404 7.43 21.91 -5.48
CA SER A 404 8.29 21.52 -6.62
C SER A 404 7.92 22.24 -7.93
N GLY A 405 6.73 22.83 -8.02
CA GLY A 405 6.21 23.44 -9.24
C GLY A 405 5.85 22.44 -10.36
N ILE A 406 6.03 21.13 -10.12
CA ILE A 406 5.72 20.06 -11.07
C ILE A 406 4.23 19.76 -11.05
N TRP A 407 3.63 19.62 -12.23
CA TRP A 407 2.27 19.13 -12.41
C TRP A 407 2.22 17.62 -12.18
N ILE A 408 1.39 17.20 -11.23
CA ILE A 408 1.23 15.80 -10.84
C ILE A 408 -0.22 15.36 -10.98
N PRO A 409 -0.49 14.09 -11.31
CA PRO A 409 -1.84 13.56 -11.30
C PRO A 409 -2.27 13.22 -9.87
N VAL A 410 -3.43 13.72 -9.46
CA VAL A 410 -4.07 13.43 -8.17
C VAL A 410 -5.49 12.94 -8.37
N LYS A 411 -5.99 12.19 -7.37
CA LYS A 411 -7.39 11.78 -7.29
C LYS A 411 -8.13 12.66 -6.27
N PRO A 412 -8.83 13.74 -6.67
CA PRO A 412 -9.73 14.44 -5.76
C PRO A 412 -10.94 13.56 -5.46
N TYR A 413 -11.20 13.18 -4.23
CA TYR A 413 -12.43 12.48 -3.86
C TYR A 413 -13.02 12.98 -2.54
N PRO A 414 -14.36 12.94 -2.40
CA PRO A 414 -15.02 13.45 -1.22
C PRO A 414 -14.76 12.56 0.00
N MET A 415 -14.47 13.21 1.11
CA MET A 415 -14.32 12.58 2.40
C MET A 415 -15.04 13.36 3.49
N ALA A 416 -15.43 12.65 4.54
CA ALA A 416 -16.02 13.28 5.71
C ALA A 416 -15.90 12.39 6.96
N VAL A 417 -15.98 13.02 8.12
CA VAL A 417 -16.11 12.36 9.41
C VAL A 417 -17.32 12.94 10.17
N MET A 418 -18.16 12.05 10.68
CA MET A 418 -19.37 12.43 11.41
C MET A 418 -19.07 12.63 12.89
N ASN A 419 -19.98 13.31 13.59
CA ASN A 419 -19.99 13.46 15.04
C ASN A 419 -18.78 14.23 15.61
N ILE A 420 -18.37 15.30 14.93
CA ILE A 420 -17.23 16.14 15.35
C ILE A 420 -17.68 17.43 16.05
N LYS A 421 -17.05 17.75 17.18
CA LYS A 421 -17.29 18.98 17.94
C LYS A 421 -16.55 20.18 17.35
N GLY A 422 -17.11 21.37 17.62
CA GLY A 422 -16.51 22.65 17.31
C GLY A 422 -16.58 23.00 15.83
N ASP A 423 -15.90 24.10 15.50
CA ASP A 423 -15.79 24.61 14.12
C ASP A 423 -14.37 24.38 13.61
N VAL A 424 -14.25 23.91 12.37
CA VAL A 424 -12.97 23.75 11.66
C VAL A 424 -13.01 24.69 10.46
N LYS A 425 -12.00 25.56 10.35
CA LYS A 425 -11.89 26.52 9.26
C LYS A 425 -11.60 25.81 7.93
N ASN A 426 -12.18 26.36 6.87
CA ASN A 426 -11.87 25.97 5.51
C ASN A 426 -10.40 26.28 5.20
N THR A 427 -9.77 25.47 4.38
CA THR A 427 -8.37 25.66 3.97
C THR A 427 -8.26 25.97 2.49
N GLY A 428 -7.07 26.40 2.07
CA GLY A 428 -6.65 26.29 0.68
C GLY A 428 -6.28 24.84 0.32
N LEU A 429 -5.57 24.69 -0.81
CA LEU A 429 -4.93 23.44 -1.18
C LEU A 429 -3.68 23.24 -0.31
N GLU A 430 -3.75 22.32 0.64
CA GLU A 430 -2.69 22.05 1.59
C GLU A 430 -1.94 20.77 1.25
N LEU A 431 -0.61 20.79 1.44
CA LEU A 431 0.19 19.57 1.46
C LEU A 431 -0.04 18.86 2.78
N ARG A 432 0.00 17.52 2.79
CA ARG A 432 -0.06 16.73 4.02
C ARG A 432 1.27 16.81 4.79
N GLU A 433 1.81 17.99 5.05
CA GLU A 433 2.98 18.13 5.91
C GLU A 433 2.69 17.68 7.34
N ILE A 434 3.74 17.33 8.08
CA ILE A 434 3.66 17.08 9.52
C ILE A 434 4.70 17.98 10.16
N LYS A 435 4.22 18.97 10.91
CA LYS A 435 5.09 19.82 11.72
C LYS A 435 5.84 18.94 12.72
N LYS A 436 7.09 19.31 13.02
CA LYS A 436 7.94 18.59 13.95
C LYS A 436 7.21 18.37 15.29
N THR A 437 6.86 17.11 15.57
CA THR A 437 6.05 16.70 16.72
C THR A 437 6.74 15.57 17.46
N VAL A 438 6.64 15.59 18.80
CA VAL A 438 7.13 14.50 19.65
C VAL A 438 5.97 13.56 19.93
N VAL A 439 6.17 12.27 19.64
CA VAL A 439 5.19 11.19 19.88
C VAL A 439 5.76 10.27 20.96
N LYS A 440 4.91 9.84 21.89
CA LYS A 440 5.25 8.85 22.93
C LYS A 440 5.29 7.46 22.31
N GLY A 441 6.37 6.71 22.43
CA GLY A 441 6.40 5.33 21.94
C GLY A 441 5.78 4.32 22.91
N ASN A 442 5.54 3.11 22.42
CA ASN A 442 5.08 1.96 23.19
C ASN A 442 6.28 1.08 23.62
N THR A 443 6.80 1.36 24.80
CA THR A 443 7.98 0.66 25.35
C THR A 443 7.70 -0.81 25.66
N GLU A 444 6.44 -1.19 25.89
CA GLU A 444 6.06 -2.59 26.17
C GLU A 444 6.39 -3.53 25.01
N ILE A 445 6.30 -3.04 23.78
CA ILE A 445 6.62 -3.81 22.56
C ILE A 445 8.05 -3.57 22.06
N GLY A 446 8.82 -2.69 22.72
CA GLY A 446 10.21 -2.37 22.40
C GLY A 446 10.43 -1.09 21.59
N GLU A 447 9.42 -0.24 21.42
CA GLU A 447 9.64 1.10 20.84
C GLU A 447 10.43 2.01 21.79
N PRO A 448 11.12 3.06 21.30
CA PRO A 448 11.72 4.08 22.15
C PRO A 448 10.64 4.87 22.91
N ASP A 449 10.94 5.35 24.12
CA ASP A 449 10.02 6.15 24.97
C ASP A 449 9.34 7.31 24.22
N LYS A 450 10.09 7.94 23.32
CA LYS A 450 9.60 9.00 22.44
C LYS A 450 10.37 9.02 21.13
N PHE A 451 9.73 9.54 20.09
CA PHE A 451 10.38 9.81 18.81
C PHE A 451 9.80 11.07 18.16
N ILE A 452 10.55 11.60 17.19
CA ILE A 452 10.16 12.79 16.44
C ILE A 452 9.53 12.37 15.12
N VAL A 453 8.42 13.00 14.79
CA VAL A 453 7.76 12.91 13.48
C VAL A 453 7.82 14.27 12.82
N GLU A 454 8.31 14.31 11.59
CA GLU A 454 8.30 15.48 10.72
C GLU A 454 8.13 15.00 9.28
N ARG A 455 7.34 15.73 8.49
CA ARG A 455 7.24 15.52 7.04
C ARG A 455 7.18 16.88 6.37
N LYS A 456 8.22 17.22 5.62
CA LYS A 456 8.33 18.54 4.98
C LYS A 456 7.50 18.59 3.71
N PRO A 457 7.15 19.79 3.21
CA PRO A 457 6.43 19.96 1.94
C PRO A 457 7.04 19.21 0.74
N GLY A 458 8.38 19.08 0.68
CA GLY A 458 9.07 18.34 -0.38
C GLY A 458 8.97 16.80 -0.28
N ASP A 459 8.57 16.27 0.88
CA ASP A 459 8.56 14.83 1.17
C ASP A 459 7.18 14.18 0.89
N VAL A 460 6.19 14.97 0.44
CA VAL A 460 4.81 14.52 0.29
C VAL A 460 4.18 15.11 -0.96
N ASN A 461 3.48 14.29 -1.74
CA ASN A 461 2.69 14.74 -2.89
C ASN A 461 1.18 14.70 -2.63
N ASP A 462 0.77 14.10 -1.50
CA ASP A 462 -0.63 13.98 -1.15
C ASP A 462 -1.11 15.31 -0.57
N MET A 463 -2.22 15.81 -1.09
CA MET A 463 -2.83 17.09 -0.73
C MET A 463 -4.25 16.90 -0.21
N TYR A 464 -4.82 17.96 0.35
CA TYR A 464 -6.21 17.99 0.80
C TYR A 464 -6.76 19.43 0.82
N ILE A 465 -8.08 19.54 0.93
CA ILE A 465 -8.79 20.80 1.21
C ILE A 465 -9.88 20.53 2.23
N ILE A 466 -9.84 21.18 3.40
CA ILE A 466 -10.95 21.16 4.36
C ILE A 466 -12.02 22.13 3.86
N THR A 467 -13.26 21.64 3.74
CA THR A 467 -14.38 22.42 3.24
C THR A 467 -15.29 22.95 4.36
N GLY A 468 -15.11 22.42 5.57
CA GLY A 468 -15.70 22.94 6.80
C GLY A 468 -16.52 21.91 7.56
N ILE A 469 -17.22 22.40 8.58
CA ILE A 469 -18.22 21.64 9.36
C ILE A 469 -19.61 21.92 8.78
N TYR A 470 -20.36 20.85 8.50
CA TYR A 470 -21.72 20.90 8.00
C TYR A 470 -22.67 20.27 9.02
N LYS A 471 -23.84 20.88 9.20
CA LYS A 471 -24.90 20.44 10.11
C LYS A 471 -26.08 19.85 9.32
N ASN A 472 -27.11 19.41 10.03
CA ASN A 472 -28.38 18.90 9.48
C ASN A 472 -28.26 17.51 8.84
N LEU A 473 -27.37 16.66 9.35
CA LEU A 473 -27.52 15.22 9.15
C LEU A 473 -28.71 14.73 10.01
N LYS A 474 -29.37 13.65 9.56
CA LYS A 474 -30.62 13.20 10.17
C LYS A 474 -30.41 12.57 11.55
N ASN A 475 -29.38 11.75 11.70
CA ASN A 475 -29.09 10.95 12.89
C ASN A 475 -27.69 11.25 13.47
N ASN A 476 -26.81 11.81 12.64
CA ASN A 476 -25.48 12.25 13.04
C ASN A 476 -25.49 13.75 13.36
N ASP A 477 -24.56 14.21 14.19
CA ASP A 477 -24.53 15.62 14.62
C ASP A 477 -23.88 16.51 13.53
N ASN A 478 -22.59 16.76 13.67
CA ASN A 478 -21.81 17.56 12.74
C ASN A 478 -20.97 16.68 11.81
N MET A 479 -20.81 17.09 10.56
CA MET A 479 -19.92 16.47 9.59
C MET A 479 -18.75 17.39 9.26
N LEU A 480 -17.52 16.98 9.58
CA LEU A 480 -16.32 17.61 9.02
C LEU A 480 -16.08 17.03 7.64
N ALA A 481 -16.11 17.87 6.60
CA ALA A 481 -15.87 17.45 5.22
C ALA A 481 -14.56 18.00 4.66
N TRP A 482 -13.98 17.24 3.74
CA TRP A 482 -12.79 17.62 3.00
C TRP A 482 -12.69 16.89 1.66
N ILE A 483 -11.88 17.42 0.76
CA ILE A 483 -11.46 16.73 -0.46
C ILE A 483 -10.08 16.14 -0.20
N GLN A 484 -9.93 14.83 -0.37
CA GLN A 484 -8.62 14.18 -0.38
C GLN A 484 -8.07 14.18 -1.80
N MET A 485 -6.80 14.56 -1.98
CA MET A 485 -6.11 14.59 -3.26
C MET A 485 -4.79 13.80 -3.16
N ASP A 486 -4.89 12.48 -3.21
CA ASP A 486 -3.68 11.64 -3.19
C ASP A 486 -3.02 11.62 -4.57
N LYS A 487 -1.68 11.71 -4.63
CA LYS A 487 -0.96 11.49 -5.88
C LYS A 487 -1.30 10.09 -6.40
N MET A 488 -1.70 10.01 -7.66
CA MET A 488 -1.89 8.71 -8.30
C MET A 488 -0.58 7.89 -8.20
N SER A 489 -0.71 6.57 -8.12
CA SER A 489 0.43 5.65 -8.03
C SER A 489 1.04 5.37 -9.42
N HIS A 490 1.49 4.15 -9.71
CA HIS A 490 2.43 3.87 -10.80
C HIS A 490 1.86 3.02 -11.93
N ALA A 491 0.55 2.97 -12.12
CA ALA A 491 0.01 2.19 -13.22
C ALA A 491 0.18 2.92 -14.56
N LEU A 492 1.40 2.88 -15.04
CA LEU A 492 1.87 3.52 -16.25
C LEU A 492 1.57 2.60 -17.42
N GLU A 493 0.90 3.16 -18.42
CA GLU A 493 0.56 2.51 -19.67
C GLU A 493 1.08 3.34 -20.84
N SER A 494 0.58 3.05 -22.04
CA SER A 494 0.73 3.98 -23.16
C SER A 494 0.17 5.37 -22.78
N ALA A 495 0.81 6.43 -23.28
CA ALA A 495 0.36 7.80 -23.00
C ALA A 495 -1.07 8.05 -23.51
N ARG A 496 -1.80 8.93 -22.82
CA ARG A 496 -3.04 9.55 -23.31
C ARG A 496 -2.73 10.53 -24.43
N ASP A 497 -3.73 10.86 -25.23
CA ASP A 497 -3.61 11.87 -26.29
C ASP A 497 -3.45 13.28 -25.70
N CYS A 498 -2.76 14.17 -26.41
CA CYS A 498 -2.56 15.57 -25.99
C CYS A 498 -3.89 16.29 -25.67
N ASN A 499 -4.94 16.00 -26.44
CA ASN A 499 -6.28 16.55 -26.22
C ASN A 499 -6.84 16.23 -24.83
N SER A 500 -6.39 15.16 -24.17
CA SER A 500 -6.85 14.84 -22.79
C SER A 500 -6.48 15.90 -21.75
N CYS A 501 -5.51 16.78 -22.04
CA CYS A 501 -5.08 17.89 -21.19
C CYS A 501 -5.25 19.26 -21.87
N HIS A 502 -5.29 19.31 -23.20
CA HIS A 502 -5.26 20.55 -23.97
C HIS A 502 -6.56 20.85 -24.74
N SER A 503 -7.62 20.07 -24.55
CA SER A 503 -8.93 20.39 -25.15
C SER A 503 -9.72 21.45 -24.38
N SER A 504 -9.36 21.70 -23.12
CA SER A 504 -10.01 22.68 -22.26
C SER A 504 -9.11 23.06 -21.10
N HIS A 505 -9.24 24.30 -20.64
CA HIS A 505 -8.67 24.75 -19.37
C HIS A 505 -9.36 24.08 -18.15
N ASP A 506 -10.62 23.67 -18.30
CA ASP A 506 -11.35 22.95 -17.28
C ASP A 506 -11.06 21.45 -17.38
N GLN A 507 -10.76 20.83 -16.24
CA GLN A 507 -10.56 19.40 -16.11
C GLN A 507 -11.87 18.75 -15.67
N ILE A 508 -12.42 17.88 -16.51
CA ILE A 508 -13.69 17.20 -16.26
C ILE A 508 -13.45 15.70 -16.16
N ALA A 509 -13.91 15.09 -15.07
CA ALA A 509 -13.86 13.66 -14.86
C ALA A 509 -15.18 13.13 -14.33
N THR A 510 -15.64 11.99 -14.84
CA THR A 510 -16.78 11.26 -14.26
C THR A 510 -16.25 10.15 -13.38
N SER A 511 -16.81 10.01 -12.19
CA SER A 511 -16.53 8.92 -11.26
C SER A 511 -17.76 8.02 -11.14
N TRP A 512 -17.55 6.71 -11.19
CA TRP A 512 -18.58 5.69 -10.98
C TRP A 512 -18.21 4.85 -9.78
N PHE A 513 -19.20 4.37 -9.04
CA PHE A 513 -18.97 3.54 -7.86
C PHE A 513 -20.07 2.50 -7.64
N THR A 514 -19.69 1.44 -6.95
CA THR A 514 -20.56 0.46 -6.33
C THR A 514 -20.26 0.40 -4.84
N TYR A 515 -21.29 0.29 -4.02
CA TYR A 515 -21.18 0.08 -2.59
C TYR A 515 -21.94 -1.18 -2.18
N LYS A 516 -21.24 -2.16 -1.57
CA LYS A 516 -21.78 -3.50 -1.28
C LYS A 516 -21.51 -4.00 0.13
N VAL A 517 -21.32 -3.10 1.10
CA VAL A 517 -21.04 -3.49 2.49
C VAL A 517 -22.33 -4.01 3.12
N THR A 518 -22.43 -5.33 3.29
CA THR A 518 -23.62 -6.03 3.81
C THR A 518 -23.99 -5.65 5.24
N ASN A 519 -23.03 -5.13 6.03
CA ASN A 519 -23.31 -4.60 7.37
C ASN A 519 -23.99 -3.22 7.36
N ASN A 520 -24.13 -2.60 6.18
CA ASN A 520 -24.69 -1.27 6.01
C ASN A 520 -25.93 -1.28 5.13
N VAL A 521 -25.95 -2.09 4.05
CA VAL A 521 -27.03 -2.11 3.06
C VAL A 521 -27.59 -3.51 2.82
N LYS A 522 -28.91 -3.59 2.61
CA LYS A 522 -29.63 -4.83 2.28
C LYS A 522 -29.30 -5.35 0.89
N LYS A 523 -29.06 -4.43 -0.06
CA LYS A 523 -28.64 -4.70 -1.43
C LYS A 523 -27.53 -3.71 -1.83
N PRO A 524 -26.59 -4.10 -2.72
CA PRO A 524 -25.63 -3.14 -3.27
C PRO A 524 -26.34 -1.97 -3.96
N PHE A 525 -25.73 -0.79 -3.90
CA PHE A 525 -26.17 0.37 -4.68
C PHE A 525 -25.05 0.92 -5.55
N TYR A 526 -25.43 1.58 -6.63
CA TYR A 526 -24.55 2.08 -7.67
C TYR A 526 -24.74 3.57 -7.82
N GLY A 527 -23.71 4.27 -8.26
CA GLY A 527 -23.85 5.69 -8.55
C GLY A 527 -22.68 6.28 -9.32
N SER A 528 -22.83 7.58 -9.60
CA SER A 528 -21.83 8.38 -10.27
C SER A 528 -21.90 9.84 -9.85
N TYR A 529 -20.83 10.59 -10.09
CA TYR A 529 -20.80 12.04 -10.00
C TYR A 529 -19.75 12.61 -10.95
N ILE A 530 -19.90 13.88 -11.31
CA ILE A 530 -18.96 14.62 -12.15
C ILE A 530 -18.09 15.50 -11.25
N ILE A 531 -16.80 15.56 -11.59
CA ILE A 531 -15.84 16.48 -11.00
C ILE A 531 -15.45 17.47 -12.09
N LYS A 532 -15.63 18.76 -11.82
CA LYS A 532 -15.15 19.85 -12.66
C LYS A 532 -14.15 20.67 -11.87
N ALA A 533 -12.89 20.72 -12.31
CA ALA A 533 -11.83 21.52 -11.69
C ALA A 533 -11.28 22.52 -12.69
N GLY A 534 -11.29 23.81 -12.36
CA GLY A 534 -10.87 24.87 -13.26
C GLY A 534 -10.56 26.17 -12.52
N LYS A 535 -10.63 27.30 -13.23
CA LYS A 535 -10.25 28.63 -12.69
C LYS A 535 -11.04 29.04 -11.45
N ASN A 536 -12.29 28.60 -11.35
CA ASN A 536 -13.21 29.00 -10.29
C ASN A 536 -13.12 28.12 -9.03
N GLY A 537 -12.38 27.01 -9.06
CA GLY A 537 -12.40 26.01 -8.00
C GLY A 537 -12.61 24.59 -8.50
N ILE A 538 -13.10 23.75 -7.60
CA ILE A 538 -13.47 22.36 -7.86
C ILE A 538 -14.91 22.12 -7.40
N GLU A 539 -15.71 21.54 -8.29
CA GLU A 539 -17.11 21.23 -8.08
C GLU A 539 -17.36 19.73 -8.25
N PHE A 540 -18.16 19.18 -7.33
CA PHE A 540 -18.73 17.84 -7.41
C PHE A 540 -20.22 18.00 -7.74
N SER A 541 -20.62 17.55 -8.92
CA SER A 541 -21.98 17.72 -9.45
C SER A 541 -22.59 16.41 -9.94
N ASP A 542 -23.86 16.46 -10.35
CA ASP A 542 -24.55 15.38 -11.05
C ASP A 542 -24.50 14.03 -10.33
N PHE A 543 -24.65 14.08 -9.00
CA PHE A 543 -24.74 12.89 -8.17
C PHE A 543 -25.98 12.08 -8.58
N LYS A 544 -25.73 10.87 -9.10
CA LYS A 544 -26.74 9.88 -9.45
C LYS A 544 -26.48 8.65 -8.62
N TYR A 545 -27.52 8.05 -8.06
CA TYR A 545 -27.41 6.77 -7.36
C TYR A 545 -28.73 6.02 -7.38
N THR A 546 -28.64 4.70 -7.37
CA THR A 546 -29.81 3.83 -7.17
C THR A 546 -30.30 3.95 -5.73
N GLU A 547 -31.54 3.53 -5.47
CA GLU A 547 -32.13 3.49 -4.14
C GLU A 547 -31.20 2.85 -3.09
N ILE A 548 -30.97 3.55 -1.97
CA ILE A 548 -30.14 3.08 -0.85
C ILE A 548 -31.05 2.48 0.22
N GLN A 549 -30.93 1.16 0.42
CA GLN A 549 -31.70 0.43 1.43
C GLN A 549 -30.78 0.03 2.58
N PRO A 550 -30.73 0.78 3.70
CA PRO A 550 -29.91 0.41 4.84
C PRO A 550 -30.45 -0.87 5.51
N VAL A 551 -29.55 -1.63 6.15
CA VAL A 551 -29.96 -2.71 7.05
C VAL A 551 -30.61 -2.14 8.32
N ASP A 552 -31.34 -2.98 9.06
CA ASP A 552 -32.05 -2.54 10.25
C ASP A 552 -31.07 -1.98 11.30
N GLY A 553 -31.45 -0.87 11.94
CA GLY A 553 -30.59 -0.17 12.90
C GLY A 553 -29.46 0.67 12.27
N ARG A 554 -29.39 0.77 10.94
CA ARG A 554 -28.45 1.65 10.23
C ARG A 554 -29.19 2.77 9.51
N ASN A 555 -28.51 3.92 9.40
CA ASN A 555 -29.04 5.08 8.70
C ASN A 555 -28.20 5.44 7.49
N VAL A 556 -28.81 6.04 6.48
CA VAL A 556 -28.13 6.45 5.25
C VAL A 556 -27.01 7.45 5.54
N ASP A 557 -27.21 8.39 6.47
CA ASP A 557 -26.21 9.40 6.84
C ASP A 557 -25.02 8.83 7.62
N ASP A 558 -25.09 7.58 8.09
CA ASP A 558 -23.94 6.92 8.73
C ASP A 558 -22.80 6.65 7.73
N PHE A 559 -23.16 6.32 6.48
CA PHE A 559 -22.21 5.89 5.46
C PHE A 559 -22.30 6.66 4.14
N ALA A 560 -23.40 7.32 3.83
CA ALA A 560 -23.65 8.03 2.56
C ALA A 560 -24.12 9.49 2.78
N PRO A 561 -23.31 10.35 3.45
CA PRO A 561 -23.70 11.72 3.78
C PRO A 561 -23.93 12.62 2.55
N PHE A 562 -23.39 12.26 1.39
CA PHE A 562 -23.59 12.99 0.12
C PHE A 562 -25.06 13.05 -0.33
N VAL A 563 -25.91 12.16 0.17
CA VAL A 563 -27.37 12.17 -0.05
C VAL A 563 -28.00 13.43 0.54
N PHE A 564 -27.48 13.91 1.68
CA PHE A 564 -28.03 15.04 2.43
C PHE A 564 -27.35 16.36 2.08
N ASN A 565 -26.06 16.31 1.72
CA ASN A 565 -25.31 17.50 1.36
C ASN A 565 -24.26 17.20 0.29
N SER A 566 -24.69 17.09 -0.96
CA SER A 566 -23.81 16.87 -2.11
C SER A 566 -22.84 18.03 -2.38
N LYS A 567 -23.18 19.25 -1.93
CA LYS A 567 -22.37 20.47 -2.14
C LYS A 567 -21.30 20.67 -1.07
N ALA A 568 -21.22 19.81 -0.06
CA ALA A 568 -20.23 19.92 1.03
C ALA A 568 -18.78 19.88 0.55
N TRP A 569 -18.52 19.43 -0.68
CA TRP A 569 -17.18 19.32 -1.25
C TRP A 569 -16.89 20.32 -2.36
N ASN A 570 -17.79 21.28 -2.60
CA ASN A 570 -17.54 22.33 -3.59
C ASN A 570 -16.64 23.41 -2.99
N VAL A 571 -15.53 23.71 -3.66
CA VAL A 571 -14.54 24.69 -3.22
C VAL A 571 -14.41 25.77 -4.28
N LYS A 572 -14.43 27.02 -3.86
CA LYS A 572 -14.25 28.20 -4.73
C LYS A 572 -12.92 28.89 -4.43
N GLY A 573 -12.40 29.63 -5.41
CA GLY A 573 -11.26 30.52 -5.22
C GLY A 573 -9.87 29.86 -5.27
N ILE A 574 -9.79 28.59 -5.68
CA ILE A 574 -8.53 27.89 -5.95
C ILE A 574 -8.48 27.56 -7.44
N ASP A 575 -7.44 27.99 -8.14
CA ASP A 575 -7.29 27.76 -9.57
C ASP A 575 -6.73 26.35 -9.86
N PHE A 576 -7.55 25.51 -10.49
CA PHE A 576 -7.19 24.17 -10.97
C PHE A 576 -7.06 24.09 -12.49
N SER A 577 -7.11 25.21 -13.20
CA SER A 577 -7.05 25.20 -14.66
C SER A 577 -5.68 24.74 -15.17
N ILE A 578 -5.67 24.04 -16.30
CA ILE A 578 -4.42 23.67 -16.98
C ILE A 578 -3.94 24.91 -17.77
N PRO A 579 -2.70 25.40 -17.54
CA PRO A 579 -2.21 26.59 -18.22
C PRO A 579 -1.64 26.22 -19.59
N PHE A 580 -2.38 26.49 -20.66
CA PHE A 580 -1.86 26.42 -22.03
C PHE A 580 -2.40 27.55 -22.89
N ASN A 581 -1.71 27.89 -23.98
CA ASN A 581 -2.20 28.84 -24.97
C ASN A 581 -2.81 28.06 -26.14
N GLU A 582 -4.07 28.34 -26.48
CA GLU A 582 -4.82 27.60 -27.51
C GLU A 582 -4.17 27.70 -28.90
N ASN A 583 -3.67 28.88 -29.27
CA ASN A 583 -3.02 29.10 -30.56
C ASN A 583 -1.65 28.41 -30.62
N GLU A 584 -0.84 28.52 -29.56
CA GLU A 584 0.45 27.84 -29.49
C GLU A 584 0.27 26.32 -29.51
N TYR A 585 -0.70 25.81 -28.76
CA TYR A 585 -1.04 24.38 -28.77
C TYR A 585 -1.44 23.91 -30.16
N SER A 586 -2.35 24.61 -30.83
CA SER A 586 -2.84 24.24 -32.16
C SER A 586 -1.69 24.20 -33.18
N ASN A 587 -0.80 25.19 -33.15
CA ASN A 587 0.38 25.23 -34.02
C ASN A 587 1.32 24.05 -33.76
N ARG A 588 1.62 23.77 -32.50
CA ARG A 588 2.51 22.65 -32.12
C ARG A 588 1.89 21.28 -32.37
N LEU A 589 0.57 21.15 -32.30
CA LEU A 589 -0.13 19.92 -32.66
C LEU A 589 -0.07 19.68 -34.18
N ASN A 590 -0.21 20.74 -34.98
CA ASN A 590 -0.04 20.66 -36.44
C ASN A 590 1.40 20.24 -36.80
N GLU A 591 2.40 20.87 -36.18
CA GLU A 591 3.80 20.50 -36.36
C GLU A 591 4.06 19.04 -35.96
N TYR A 592 3.56 18.61 -34.80
CA TYR A 592 3.62 17.22 -34.35
C TYR A 592 3.07 16.25 -35.41
N ASN A 593 1.88 16.54 -35.94
CA ASN A 593 1.22 15.69 -36.92
C ASN A 593 2.02 15.63 -38.24
N MET A 594 2.60 16.75 -38.68
CA MET A 594 3.48 16.79 -39.85
C MET A 594 4.74 15.94 -39.66
N ILE A 595 5.40 16.06 -38.51
CA ILE A 595 6.60 15.26 -38.20
C ILE A 595 6.23 13.77 -38.10
N TYR A 596 5.10 13.45 -37.47
CA TYR A 596 4.60 12.07 -37.36
C TYR A 596 4.35 11.46 -38.75
N ALA A 597 3.71 12.20 -39.66
CA ALA A 597 3.49 11.79 -41.03
C ALA A 597 4.82 11.58 -41.79
N LYS A 598 5.80 12.47 -41.59
CA LYS A 598 7.15 12.32 -42.16
C LYS A 598 7.82 11.02 -41.67
N ILE A 599 7.78 10.73 -40.36
CA ILE A 599 8.31 9.49 -39.80
C ILE A 599 7.58 8.27 -40.41
N HIS A 600 6.27 8.34 -40.58
CA HIS A 600 5.50 7.25 -41.18
C HIS A 600 5.92 6.98 -42.63
N ASN A 601 6.07 8.03 -43.45
CA ASN A 601 6.53 7.89 -44.83
C ASN A 601 7.95 7.30 -44.92
N LEU A 602 8.86 7.77 -44.07
CA LEU A 602 10.21 7.18 -43.97
C LEU A 602 10.15 5.71 -43.54
N THR A 603 9.25 5.36 -42.62
CA THR A 603 9.06 3.96 -42.18
C THR A 603 8.62 3.06 -43.35
N LEU A 604 7.75 3.56 -44.23
CA LEU A 604 7.32 2.83 -45.42
C LEU A 604 8.43 2.73 -46.48
N GLN A 605 9.16 3.82 -46.70
CA GLN A 605 10.30 3.87 -47.63
C GLN A 605 11.38 2.87 -47.23
N TYR A 606 11.70 2.79 -45.94
CA TYR A 606 12.77 1.95 -45.39
C TYR A 606 12.23 0.65 -44.76
N LYS A 607 11.08 0.14 -45.22
CA LYS A 607 10.41 -1.05 -44.65
C LYS A 607 11.26 -2.33 -44.59
N ASN A 608 12.33 -2.40 -45.39
CA ASN A 608 13.25 -3.54 -45.46
C ASN A 608 14.60 -3.26 -44.77
N ASP A 609 14.84 -2.03 -44.29
CA ASP A 609 16.06 -1.66 -43.58
C ASP A 609 15.81 -1.64 -42.06
N LYS A 610 16.18 -2.74 -41.41
CA LYS A 610 15.97 -2.92 -39.97
C LYS A 610 16.65 -1.82 -39.14
N ALA A 611 17.86 -1.40 -39.50
CA ALA A 611 18.60 -0.39 -38.73
C ALA A 611 17.92 0.98 -38.84
N MET A 612 17.44 1.34 -40.03
CA MET A 612 16.67 2.56 -40.22
C MET A 612 15.32 2.51 -39.48
N LEU A 613 14.62 1.38 -39.51
CA LEU A 613 13.37 1.19 -38.78
C LEU A 613 13.55 1.34 -37.26
N ASP A 614 14.64 0.80 -36.70
CA ASP A 614 14.94 0.95 -35.27
C ASP A 614 15.21 2.42 -34.90
N ASN A 615 15.93 3.16 -35.75
CA ASN A 615 16.13 4.60 -35.56
C ASN A 615 14.82 5.39 -35.65
N LEU A 616 13.98 5.12 -36.64
CA LEU A 616 12.67 5.78 -36.79
C LEU A 616 11.73 5.47 -35.63
N LYS A 617 11.73 4.24 -35.11
CA LYS A 617 10.98 3.85 -33.92
C LYS A 617 11.43 4.65 -32.69
N LYS A 618 12.74 4.84 -32.53
CA LYS A 618 13.31 5.66 -31.46
C LYS A 618 12.90 7.14 -31.59
N ILE A 619 13.01 7.72 -32.78
CA ILE A 619 12.54 9.10 -33.06
C ILE A 619 11.05 9.25 -32.73
N LYS A 620 10.24 8.29 -33.19
CA LYS A 620 8.80 8.26 -32.92
C LYS A 620 8.48 8.26 -31.42
N SER A 621 9.30 7.57 -30.61
CA SER A 621 9.15 7.56 -29.15
C SER A 621 9.54 8.88 -28.47
N ILE A 622 10.46 9.64 -29.06
CA ILE A 622 10.94 10.94 -28.55
C ILE A 622 9.99 12.08 -28.93
N LEU A 623 9.38 12.02 -30.12
CA LEU A 623 8.50 13.06 -30.68
C LEU A 623 7.45 13.62 -29.69
N PRO A 624 6.65 12.81 -28.96
CA PRO A 624 5.66 13.34 -28.02
C PRO A 624 6.27 14.03 -26.79
N HIS A 625 7.56 13.82 -26.52
CA HIS A 625 8.27 14.39 -25.38
C HIS A 625 9.05 15.65 -25.76
N ASN A 626 9.63 15.68 -26.96
CA ASN A 626 10.40 16.80 -27.48
C ASN A 626 10.44 16.79 -29.03
N GLN A 627 9.63 17.64 -29.65
CA GLN A 627 9.53 17.73 -31.10
C GLN A 627 10.84 18.18 -31.76
N GLN A 628 11.53 19.17 -31.16
CA GLN A 628 12.78 19.70 -31.68
C GLN A 628 13.86 18.61 -31.79
N ILE A 629 14.04 17.82 -30.72
CA ILE A 629 15.02 16.71 -30.73
C ILE A 629 14.64 15.67 -31.80
N ALA A 630 13.36 15.34 -31.93
CA ALA A 630 12.91 14.40 -32.96
C ALA A 630 13.24 14.92 -34.39
N VAL A 631 13.01 16.20 -34.67
CA VAL A 631 13.38 16.83 -35.96
C VAL A 631 14.89 16.78 -36.20
N GLU A 632 15.70 17.14 -35.20
CA GLU A 632 17.16 17.06 -35.30
C GLU A 632 17.65 15.64 -35.61
N MET A 633 17.01 14.63 -35.04
CA MET A 633 17.33 13.23 -35.31
C MET A 633 16.94 12.81 -36.73
N ILE A 634 15.78 13.24 -37.24
CA ILE A 634 15.36 12.99 -38.63
C ILE A 634 16.36 13.61 -39.60
N ASN A 635 16.71 14.88 -39.39
CA ASN A 635 17.64 15.60 -40.26
C ASN A 635 19.05 14.97 -40.28
N LYS A 636 19.47 14.31 -39.19
CA LYS A 636 20.73 13.55 -39.13
C LYS A 636 20.66 12.24 -39.91
N LEU A 637 19.48 11.62 -39.99
CA LEU A 637 19.28 10.40 -40.80
C LEU A 637 19.28 10.72 -42.29
N GLU A 638 18.66 11.83 -42.71
CA GLU A 638 18.61 12.23 -44.13
C GLU A 638 19.96 12.71 -44.69
N LYS A 639 20.93 13.02 -43.82
CA LYS A 639 22.30 13.42 -44.20
C LYS A 639 23.27 12.24 -44.32
N LYS A 640 22.86 11.03 -43.94
CA LYS A 640 23.63 9.79 -44.09
C LYS A 640 23.07 9.01 -45.26
#